data_AF-A0A0C4F8E1-F1
#
_entry.id   AF-A0A0C4F8E1-F1
#
_cell.length_a   1.000
_cell.length_b   1.000
_cell.length_c   1.000
_cell.angle_alpha   90.00
_cell.angle_beta   90.00
_cell.angle_gamma   90.00
#
_symmetry.space_group_name_H-M   'P 1'
#
loop_
_entity.id
_entity.type
_entity.pdbx_description
1 polymer ?
#
loop_
_entity_poly.entity_id
_entity_poly.type
_entity_poly.pdbx_seq_one_letter_code
_entity_poly.pdbx_strand_id
1 'polypeptide(L)'
;MHAPPSPLLHDPPPSLDLLLRPPPQSSRSPTWNPARAISHPAFFSSPPSSDCRHDEREVEGEGLVRPSAAKGLGSEDNPSPGGSPARTRKIRQRKLLVSLAGLALIVAIIIIATVVTLRKSRLGDSGAANRADGAIVTASGDLLKLWGGNGDKITVQPNPFDLPHGRKTDNGTTFEYRNPLGGTWVAVPFNDTAKPQADSPPLNQPWDYSNRRILGVNLGGWLVLEPFITPYLFEPFSSHDADGKPSTVVDEWTLSTALGDKLASTLEDHYRTFITEEDFMQIAAAGLNWVRLPVGWWMIETWDGEPFLEGVSFKYFLKALQWARKYGLRVNLDLHAVPGSQNGYNHSGKLGSINFLIGLMGVANAQRTLNYIRTLTQFISQPQYVNVVPMFSVLNEALTQKIGVQQMRSLSLTRNPFLSYLEVYQMMRGITGYGAGKGPMMIIHDGFQGTGAGHTGWGGYLKGADRIGLDTHTYFAFDKQSNDSLGYNSFKPCTYWAKGFNQTNTDFGFNFAGEYSLAVNDCGLWLNNVGVGSRYDGTYPNTSGPDTKNFPKVGSCDPWEDYRTWNADMKKSIADLAATSQDAMQNSFFWTWKISRSVRTPDVKPNPLWDYQLGLQQGWIRPDARGSVGACGVIAAQQGATAPVQPWAGRFSDWQTGAGSDAPRTIDPGQLALYGQWPPTQILVQPGGNGAYPDVNNLPQYTPTGTPVILKPDPPSPRDSPATASVGPGSGWANDADRAGWYVPIKDCHYPDPWAAGGLPAPTAPFCAGTAPQPAKTSPPRPRRR
;
A
#
# COMPACT_ATOMS: atom_id res chain seq x y z
N MET A 1 -16.76 17.67 66.93
CA MET A 1 -15.73 17.85 67.97
C MET A 1 -14.40 17.49 67.33
N HIS A 2 -13.36 18.33 67.23
CA HIS A 2 -13.20 19.77 67.50
C HIS A 2 -12.34 20.39 66.37
N ALA A 3 -12.12 21.72 66.39
CA ALA A 3 -11.26 22.49 65.48
C ALA A 3 -10.63 23.67 66.26
N PRO A 4 -9.90 24.61 65.62
CA PRO A 4 -8.59 24.51 64.96
C PRO A 4 -7.52 25.33 65.74
N PRO A 5 -6.35 25.75 65.15
CA PRO A 5 -6.29 27.00 64.37
C PRO A 5 -5.30 26.97 63.17
N SER A 6 -5.04 28.15 62.57
CA SER A 6 -4.23 28.46 61.36
C SER A 6 -3.13 29.52 61.73
N PRO A 7 -2.54 30.45 60.90
CA PRO A 7 -2.54 30.72 59.43
C PRO A 7 -1.19 31.29 58.83
N LEU A 8 -1.23 31.82 57.57
CA LEU A 8 -0.29 32.81 56.92
C LEU A 8 1.11 32.29 56.42
N LEU A 9 1.84 32.89 55.43
CA LEU A 9 1.62 33.98 54.44
C LEU A 9 2.59 33.89 53.21
N HIS A 10 2.53 34.89 52.31
CA HIS A 10 3.37 35.20 51.12
C HIS A 10 4.70 35.95 51.49
N ASP A 11 5.65 36.38 50.60
CA ASP A 11 5.68 36.63 49.13
C ASP A 11 7.14 36.38 48.53
N PRO A 12 7.62 36.84 47.32
CA PRO A 12 8.42 35.97 46.43
C PRO A 12 9.93 36.30 46.17
N PRO A 13 10.46 36.96 45.09
CA PRO A 13 11.81 36.65 44.57
C PRO A 13 12.85 37.80 44.64
N PRO A 14 14.09 37.56 44.17
CA PRO A 14 14.65 38.49 43.18
C PRO A 14 15.49 37.86 42.06
N SER A 15 15.55 38.56 40.93
CA SER A 15 16.55 38.42 39.85
C SER A 15 17.55 39.58 39.91
N LEU A 16 18.81 39.38 39.50
CA LEU A 16 19.73 40.50 39.20
C LEU A 16 20.80 40.11 38.17
N ASP A 17 21.25 41.13 37.44
CA ASP A 17 22.11 41.09 36.24
C ASP A 17 23.40 41.92 36.49
N LEU A 18 24.15 42.31 35.43
CA LEU A 18 25.29 43.26 35.41
C LEU A 18 26.68 42.68 35.81
N LEU A 19 27.85 43.04 35.21
CA LEU A 19 28.23 44.12 34.26
C LEU A 19 29.52 43.81 33.43
N LEU A 20 29.75 44.66 32.41
CA LEU A 20 30.89 44.87 31.48
C LEU A 20 32.35 44.82 32.07
N ARG A 21 33.53 44.80 31.36
CA ARG A 21 33.98 45.43 30.07
C ARG A 21 35.34 44.82 29.50
N PRO A 22 36.32 45.48 28.77
CA PRO A 22 36.76 45.03 27.41
C PRO A 22 38.29 44.64 27.20
N PRO A 23 39.06 44.96 26.10
CA PRO A 23 39.84 43.97 25.31
C PRO A 23 41.39 44.18 25.26
N PRO A 24 42.13 43.48 24.37
CA PRO A 24 42.90 44.21 23.34
C PRO A 24 42.96 43.54 21.94
N GLN A 25 43.70 44.16 21.00
CA GLN A 25 43.99 43.70 19.62
C GLN A 25 45.43 43.10 19.53
N SER A 26 46.00 42.59 18.42
CA SER A 26 45.65 42.49 16.97
C SER A 26 46.43 41.27 16.37
N SER A 27 46.42 40.87 15.09
CA SER A 27 45.85 41.33 13.79
C SER A 27 45.56 40.04 12.93
N ARG A 28 45.57 39.90 11.59
CA ARG A 28 45.97 40.69 10.39
C ARG A 28 45.27 40.12 9.12
N SER A 29 45.67 40.54 7.92
CA SER A 29 45.25 39.96 6.61
C SER A 29 46.48 39.77 5.69
N PRO A 30 46.37 39.05 4.55
CA PRO A 30 45.92 39.70 3.32
C PRO A 30 44.94 38.91 2.43
N THR A 31 44.29 39.66 1.54
CA THR A 31 43.37 39.25 0.47
C THR A 31 44.02 38.44 -0.66
N TRP A 32 43.22 37.67 -1.42
CA TRP A 32 43.25 37.68 -2.90
C TRP A 32 41.91 37.23 -3.51
N ASN A 33 41.51 37.89 -4.60
CA ASN A 33 40.39 37.56 -5.49
C ASN A 33 40.70 38.30 -6.82
N PRO A 34 40.68 37.64 -8.01
CA PRO A 34 39.48 37.71 -8.84
C PRO A 34 39.21 36.44 -9.68
N ALA A 35 38.02 36.38 -10.30
CA ALA A 35 37.64 35.34 -11.27
C ALA A 35 38.06 35.67 -12.72
N ARG A 36 38.21 34.63 -13.58
CA ARG A 36 37.82 34.67 -15.00
C ARG A 36 37.70 33.26 -15.62
N ALA A 37 36.91 33.16 -16.70
CA ALA A 37 36.72 31.97 -17.54
C ALA A 37 37.54 32.08 -18.85
N ILE A 38 37.16 31.33 -19.92
CA ILE A 38 37.82 31.11 -21.24
C ILE A 38 38.71 29.83 -21.20
N SER A 39 38.62 28.84 -22.11
CA SER A 39 37.69 28.55 -23.24
C SER A 39 37.72 27.06 -23.66
N HIS A 40 36.80 26.64 -24.55
CA HIS A 40 36.88 25.37 -25.32
C HIS A 40 38.10 25.36 -26.29
N PRO A 41 38.45 24.20 -26.89
CA PRO A 41 37.72 23.66 -28.05
C PRO A 41 37.32 22.17 -27.92
N ALA A 42 36.41 21.72 -28.80
CA ALA A 42 36.11 20.30 -29.03
C ALA A 42 36.73 19.84 -30.36
N PHE A 43 36.91 18.52 -30.57
CA PHE A 43 37.20 17.96 -31.89
C PHE A 43 36.57 16.57 -32.11
N PHE A 44 36.11 16.35 -33.34
CA PHE A 44 35.69 15.05 -33.88
C PHE A 44 36.92 14.23 -34.33
N SER A 45 36.85 12.90 -34.29
CA SER A 45 36.96 12.04 -35.50
C SER A 45 36.83 10.54 -35.17
N SER A 46 36.53 9.76 -36.20
CA SER A 46 36.33 8.30 -36.17
C SER A 46 37.58 7.54 -36.71
N PRO A 47 37.67 6.20 -36.62
CA PRO A 47 38.94 5.47 -36.68
C PRO A 47 39.34 4.99 -38.09
N PRO A 48 40.52 4.35 -38.22
CA PRO A 48 40.71 3.25 -39.16
C PRO A 48 41.28 1.96 -38.51
N SER A 49 41.40 0.91 -39.34
CA SER A 49 41.56 -0.51 -39.01
C SER A 49 42.94 -1.13 -39.30
N SER A 50 43.30 -2.20 -38.57
CA SER A 50 43.95 -3.44 -39.09
C SER A 50 44.03 -4.50 -37.96
N ASP A 51 43.48 -5.72 -38.12
CA ASP A 51 44.01 -6.91 -38.84
C ASP A 51 45.14 -7.60 -38.05
N CYS A 52 45.05 -8.87 -37.60
CA CYS A 52 44.97 -10.08 -38.42
C CYS A 52 44.55 -11.35 -37.63
N ARG A 53 43.71 -12.24 -38.24
CA ARG A 53 43.76 -13.74 -38.19
C ARG A 53 43.56 -14.48 -36.84
N HIS A 54 43.09 -15.73 -36.74
CA HIS A 54 42.47 -16.76 -37.61
C HIS A 54 41.74 -17.75 -36.64
N ASP A 55 40.75 -18.61 -36.94
CA ASP A 55 39.72 -18.77 -38.00
C ASP A 55 38.68 -19.84 -37.52
N GLU A 56 37.56 -20.02 -38.25
CA GLU A 56 36.66 -21.21 -38.25
C GLU A 56 35.79 -21.53 -36.98
N ARG A 57 34.46 -21.81 -37.05
CA ARG A 57 33.55 -22.16 -38.17
C ARG A 57 32.16 -21.50 -38.12
N GLU A 58 31.53 -21.52 -39.30
CA GLU A 58 30.19 -21.06 -39.73
C GLU A 58 28.98 -21.91 -39.27
N VAL A 59 27.69 -21.53 -39.51
CA VAL A 59 26.95 -20.23 -39.48
C VAL A 59 25.43 -20.51 -39.70
N GLU A 60 24.57 -19.48 -39.64
CA GLU A 60 23.11 -19.50 -39.89
C GLU A 60 22.79 -19.53 -41.43
N GLY A 61 21.57 -19.47 -42.00
CA GLY A 61 20.49 -18.46 -41.92
C GLY A 61 20.93 -17.07 -42.45
N GLU A 62 20.31 -16.35 -43.41
CA GLU A 62 19.31 -16.66 -44.46
C GLU A 62 19.79 -16.04 -45.82
N GLY A 63 19.05 -15.40 -46.77
CA GLY A 63 17.62 -15.12 -46.94
C GLY A 63 17.22 -14.19 -48.12
N LEU A 64 16.05 -14.46 -48.71
CA LEU A 64 15.14 -13.55 -49.49
C LEU A 64 15.58 -12.87 -50.84
N VAL A 65 14.51 -12.47 -51.56
CA VAL A 65 14.41 -11.49 -52.70
C VAL A 65 14.61 -11.98 -54.16
N ARG A 66 13.87 -11.35 -55.08
CA ARG A 66 13.71 -11.54 -56.55
C ARG A 66 14.52 -10.44 -57.33
N PRO A 67 14.57 -10.30 -58.70
CA PRO A 67 13.68 -10.86 -59.74
C PRO A 67 14.25 -11.26 -61.14
N SER A 68 13.43 -12.01 -61.89
CA SER A 68 13.14 -11.95 -63.35
C SER A 68 14.19 -11.46 -64.38
N ALA A 69 14.55 -12.32 -65.36
CA ALA A 69 14.04 -12.25 -66.76
C ALA A 69 14.83 -13.09 -67.82
N ALA A 70 14.12 -13.85 -68.67
CA ALA A 70 14.46 -14.21 -70.07
C ALA A 70 15.74 -15.08 -70.34
N LYS A 71 15.99 -15.72 -71.51
CA LYS A 71 15.20 -15.96 -72.75
C LYS A 71 15.78 -17.15 -73.59
N GLY A 72 14.93 -17.98 -74.21
CA GLY A 72 15.28 -18.92 -75.32
C GLY A 72 16.15 -20.14 -74.94
N LEU A 73 16.31 -21.20 -75.76
CA LEU A 73 15.66 -21.62 -77.02
C LEU A 73 15.37 -23.16 -76.91
N GLY A 74 14.58 -23.82 -77.77
CA GLY A 74 13.94 -23.41 -79.02
C GLY A 74 12.78 -24.33 -79.46
N SER A 75 12.52 -24.39 -80.76
CA SER A 75 11.39 -25.07 -81.44
C SER A 75 11.73 -26.50 -81.93
N GLU A 76 10.96 -27.27 -82.74
CA GLU A 76 9.72 -27.18 -83.57
C GLU A 76 9.20 -28.66 -83.76
N ASP A 77 8.00 -29.08 -84.17
CA ASP A 77 6.71 -28.42 -84.51
C ASP A 77 5.48 -29.39 -84.46
N ASN A 78 4.28 -28.85 -84.74
CA ASN A 78 3.00 -29.34 -85.35
C ASN A 78 2.76 -30.80 -85.86
N PRO A 79 1.48 -31.18 -86.18
CA PRO A 79 0.17 -30.55 -85.89
C PRO A 79 -0.96 -31.48 -85.34
N SER A 80 -2.11 -30.89 -85.05
CA SER A 80 -3.38 -31.46 -84.53
C SER A 80 -4.06 -32.57 -85.35
N PRO A 81 -5.02 -33.32 -84.75
CA PRO A 81 -6.43 -32.98 -85.00
C PRO A 81 -7.34 -32.99 -83.74
N GLY A 82 -8.50 -32.31 -83.83
CA GLY A 82 -9.39 -32.01 -82.69
C GLY A 82 -10.38 -33.09 -82.24
N GLY A 83 -11.26 -32.72 -81.28
CA GLY A 83 -12.49 -33.45 -80.95
C GLY A 83 -12.65 -33.86 -79.47
N SER A 84 -13.55 -33.20 -78.74
CA SER A 84 -13.81 -33.39 -77.29
C SER A 84 -14.42 -34.76 -76.92
N PRO A 85 -13.97 -35.43 -75.83
CA PRO A 85 -14.65 -36.57 -75.21
C PRO A 85 -15.59 -36.17 -74.04
N ALA A 86 -16.57 -37.03 -73.72
CA ALA A 86 -17.72 -36.67 -72.89
C ALA A 86 -17.72 -37.20 -71.43
N ARG A 87 -18.01 -36.30 -70.48
CA ARG A 87 -19.10 -36.42 -69.46
C ARG A 87 -19.25 -37.69 -68.57
N THR A 88 -18.20 -38.44 -68.18
CA THR A 88 -18.37 -39.62 -67.28
C THR A 88 -17.63 -39.66 -65.93
N ARG A 89 -16.82 -38.65 -65.55
CA ARG A 89 -16.00 -38.73 -64.30
C ARG A 89 -16.61 -38.15 -63.01
N LYS A 90 -17.63 -37.27 -63.08
CA LYS A 90 -18.09 -36.44 -61.93
C LYS A 90 -19.03 -37.11 -60.90
N ILE A 91 -19.53 -38.32 -61.13
CA ILE A 91 -20.53 -38.95 -60.22
C ILE A 91 -19.87 -39.73 -59.05
N ARG A 92 -18.75 -40.45 -59.30
CA ARG A 92 -18.12 -41.30 -58.27
C ARG A 92 -17.52 -40.49 -57.10
N GLN A 93 -16.88 -39.36 -57.37
CA GLN A 93 -16.32 -38.49 -56.33
C GLN A 93 -17.38 -37.87 -55.41
N ARG A 94 -18.55 -37.46 -55.94
CA ARG A 94 -19.65 -36.93 -55.11
C ARG A 94 -20.17 -37.97 -54.12
N LYS A 95 -20.32 -39.24 -54.53
CA LYS A 95 -20.75 -40.30 -53.60
C LYS A 95 -19.72 -40.53 -52.48
N LEU A 96 -18.43 -40.57 -52.81
CA LEU A 96 -17.36 -40.74 -51.81
C LEU A 96 -17.34 -39.59 -50.78
N LEU A 97 -17.46 -38.34 -51.24
CA LEU A 97 -17.50 -37.17 -50.35
C LEU A 97 -18.74 -37.15 -49.45
N VAL A 98 -19.91 -37.54 -49.96
CA VAL A 98 -21.14 -37.66 -49.14
C VAL A 98 -21.03 -38.79 -48.12
N SER A 99 -20.42 -39.93 -48.47
CA SER A 99 -20.15 -41.01 -47.51
C SER A 99 -19.16 -40.59 -46.43
N LEU A 100 -18.10 -39.85 -46.77
CA LEU A 100 -17.14 -39.32 -45.79
C LEU A 100 -17.75 -38.25 -44.88
N ALA A 101 -18.58 -37.35 -45.43
CA ALA A 101 -19.32 -36.37 -44.63
C ALA A 101 -20.34 -37.04 -43.69
N GLY A 102 -21.04 -38.09 -44.16
CA GLY A 102 -21.93 -38.90 -43.33
C GLY A 102 -21.18 -39.63 -42.22
N LEU A 103 -20.01 -40.22 -42.51
CA LEU A 103 -19.17 -40.86 -41.50
C LEU A 103 -18.65 -39.85 -40.47
N ALA A 104 -18.19 -38.68 -40.90
CA ALA A 104 -17.74 -37.60 -40.01
C ALA A 104 -18.89 -37.08 -39.13
N LEU A 105 -20.11 -36.96 -39.66
CA LEU A 105 -21.29 -36.60 -38.90
C LEU A 105 -21.67 -37.68 -37.88
N ILE A 106 -21.58 -38.96 -38.25
CA ILE A 106 -21.80 -40.09 -37.32
C ILE A 106 -20.73 -40.11 -36.22
N VAL A 107 -19.45 -39.89 -36.55
CA VAL A 107 -18.37 -39.77 -35.56
C VAL A 107 -18.57 -38.56 -34.65
N ALA A 108 -19.00 -37.42 -35.18
CA ALA A 108 -19.34 -36.24 -34.38
C ALA A 108 -20.54 -36.50 -33.45
N ILE A 109 -21.59 -37.17 -33.94
CA ILE A 109 -22.75 -37.58 -33.13
C ILE A 109 -22.33 -38.59 -32.05
N ILE A 110 -21.46 -39.55 -32.36
CA ILE A 110 -20.90 -40.50 -31.39
C ILE A 110 -20.06 -39.75 -30.35
N ILE A 111 -19.16 -38.84 -30.74
CA ILE A 111 -18.36 -38.04 -29.80
C ILE A 111 -19.28 -37.19 -28.90
N ILE A 112 -20.28 -36.51 -29.46
CA ILE A 112 -21.25 -35.70 -28.69
C ILE A 112 -22.05 -36.61 -27.76
N ALA A 113 -22.57 -37.75 -28.25
CA ALA A 113 -23.32 -38.70 -27.43
C ALA A 113 -22.46 -39.32 -26.33
N THR A 114 -21.20 -39.67 -26.61
CA THR A 114 -20.25 -40.20 -25.62
C THR A 114 -19.87 -39.12 -24.61
N VAL A 115 -19.61 -37.88 -25.01
CA VAL A 115 -19.35 -36.75 -24.09
C VAL A 115 -20.57 -36.44 -23.24
N VAL A 116 -21.78 -36.42 -23.80
CA VAL A 116 -23.04 -36.23 -23.07
C VAL A 116 -23.30 -37.40 -22.13
N THR A 117 -23.06 -38.64 -22.54
CA THR A 117 -23.25 -39.84 -21.70
C THR A 117 -22.20 -39.91 -20.60
N LEU A 118 -20.95 -39.52 -20.85
CA LEU A 118 -19.90 -39.39 -19.82
C LEU A 118 -20.17 -38.22 -18.86
N ARG A 119 -20.76 -37.12 -19.33
CA ARG A 119 -21.29 -36.06 -18.44
C ARG A 119 -22.43 -36.62 -17.58
N LYS A 120 -23.36 -37.36 -18.18
CA LYS A 120 -24.54 -37.93 -17.51
C LYS A 120 -24.20 -39.09 -16.55
N SER A 121 -23.13 -39.85 -16.82
CA SER A 121 -22.61 -40.86 -15.88
C SER A 121 -21.78 -40.22 -14.76
N ARG A 122 -20.95 -39.21 -15.04
CA ARG A 122 -20.31 -38.40 -13.97
C ARG A 122 -21.33 -37.72 -13.06
N LEU A 123 -22.48 -37.30 -13.60
CA LEU A 123 -23.64 -36.78 -12.86
C LEU A 123 -24.55 -37.88 -12.25
N GLY A 124 -24.26 -39.16 -12.50
CA GLY A 124 -24.99 -40.31 -11.96
C GLY A 124 -24.22 -41.07 -10.87
N ASP A 125 -22.90 -41.21 -11.04
CA ASP A 125 -21.97 -41.78 -10.04
C ASP A 125 -21.61 -40.78 -8.93
N SER A 126 -21.91 -39.49 -9.12
CA SER A 126 -21.81 -38.49 -8.03
C SER A 126 -22.98 -38.65 -7.06
N GLY A 127 -22.81 -39.60 -6.12
CA GLY A 127 -23.66 -39.77 -4.95
C GLY A 127 -24.00 -38.41 -4.32
N ALA A 128 -25.29 -38.19 -4.07
CA ALA A 128 -25.92 -36.87 -4.01
C ALA A 128 -25.05 -35.78 -3.35
N ALA A 129 -24.63 -34.78 -4.16
CA ALA A 129 -23.78 -33.68 -3.74
C ALA A 129 -24.36 -32.97 -2.49
N ASN A 130 -23.76 -33.24 -1.33
CA ASN A 130 -24.33 -32.81 -0.07
C ASN A 130 -24.11 -31.30 0.13
N ARG A 131 -25.20 -30.54 -0.07
CA ARG A 131 -25.20 -29.08 0.16
C ARG A 131 -24.89 -28.71 1.61
N ALA A 132 -25.08 -29.61 2.59
CA ALA A 132 -24.66 -29.36 3.97
C ALA A 132 -23.13 -29.32 4.10
N ASP A 133 -22.42 -30.17 3.35
CA ASP A 133 -20.95 -30.25 3.33
C ASP A 133 -20.30 -29.26 2.36
N GLY A 134 -21.09 -28.35 1.77
CA GLY A 134 -20.63 -27.29 0.87
C GLY A 134 -20.22 -27.72 -0.54
N ALA A 135 -20.40 -28.99 -0.89
CA ALA A 135 -20.13 -29.51 -2.23
C ALA A 135 -21.32 -29.29 -3.16
N ILE A 136 -21.11 -28.60 -4.29
CA ILE A 136 -22.14 -28.30 -5.29
C ILE A 136 -21.63 -28.44 -6.72
N VAL A 137 -22.55 -28.58 -7.67
CA VAL A 137 -22.28 -28.29 -9.09
C VAL A 137 -22.40 -26.78 -9.31
N THR A 138 -21.37 -26.19 -9.91
CA THR A 138 -21.22 -24.75 -10.13
C THR A 138 -21.68 -24.34 -11.54
N ALA A 139 -21.69 -23.04 -11.87
CA ALA A 139 -22.19 -22.56 -13.16
C ALA A 139 -21.36 -22.99 -14.38
N SER A 140 -20.07 -23.34 -14.20
CA SER A 140 -19.25 -24.01 -15.24
C SER A 140 -19.65 -25.49 -15.46
N GLY A 141 -20.37 -26.08 -14.50
CA GLY A 141 -20.67 -27.51 -14.43
C GLY A 141 -19.61 -28.33 -13.68
N ASP A 142 -18.71 -27.69 -12.94
CA ASP A 142 -17.73 -28.37 -12.08
C ASP A 142 -18.34 -28.73 -10.72
N LEU A 143 -18.02 -29.91 -10.19
CA LEU A 143 -18.35 -30.30 -8.81
C LEU A 143 -17.24 -29.79 -7.88
N LEU A 144 -17.54 -28.79 -7.06
CA LEU A 144 -16.59 -28.13 -6.17
C LEU A 144 -17.18 -27.91 -4.78
N LYS A 145 -16.31 -27.90 -3.76
CA LYS A 145 -16.66 -27.39 -2.44
C LYS A 145 -16.44 -25.88 -2.43
N LEU A 146 -17.47 -25.11 -2.09
CA LEU A 146 -17.43 -23.64 -2.08
C LEU A 146 -17.57 -23.00 -0.69
N TRP A 147 -17.82 -23.78 0.35
CA TRP A 147 -17.74 -23.32 1.74
C TRP A 147 -17.47 -24.49 2.69
N GLY A 148 -17.00 -24.21 3.90
CA GLY A 148 -16.76 -25.25 4.90
C GLY A 148 -15.98 -24.77 6.14
N GLY A 149 -15.14 -25.65 6.68
CA GLY A 149 -14.47 -25.45 7.96
C GLY A 149 -13.23 -26.34 8.15
N ASN A 150 -12.79 -26.49 9.40
CA ASN A 150 -11.50 -27.09 9.75
C ASN A 150 -11.33 -28.53 9.22
N GLY A 151 -10.21 -28.79 8.54
CA GLY A 151 -9.86 -30.08 7.91
C GLY A 151 -10.18 -30.17 6.41
N ASP A 152 -10.84 -29.16 5.84
CA ASP A 152 -11.09 -29.10 4.39
C ASP A 152 -9.81 -28.90 3.58
N LYS A 153 -9.72 -29.53 2.41
CA LYS A 153 -8.65 -29.27 1.44
C LYS A 153 -9.05 -28.13 0.51
N ILE A 154 -8.31 -27.03 0.58
CA ILE A 154 -8.46 -25.87 -0.28
C ILE A 154 -7.44 -25.97 -1.41
N THR A 155 -7.92 -26.21 -2.62
CA THR A 155 -7.11 -26.00 -3.82
C THR A 155 -7.20 -24.52 -4.20
N VAL A 156 -6.06 -23.82 -4.21
CA VAL A 156 -5.91 -22.50 -4.82
C VAL A 156 -6.17 -22.66 -6.31
N GLN A 157 -7.05 -21.83 -6.86
CA GLN A 157 -7.49 -21.99 -8.25
C GLN A 157 -6.62 -21.15 -9.20
N PRO A 158 -6.17 -21.71 -10.34
CA PRO A 158 -5.39 -20.95 -11.31
C PRO A 158 -6.18 -19.76 -11.84
N ASN A 159 -5.59 -18.57 -11.79
CA ASN A 159 -6.17 -17.38 -12.37
C ASN A 159 -6.13 -17.47 -13.91
N PRO A 160 -7.26 -17.29 -14.63
CA PRO A 160 -7.28 -17.23 -16.10
C PRO A 160 -6.40 -16.12 -16.70
N PHE A 161 -6.04 -15.10 -15.89
CA PHE A 161 -5.23 -13.95 -16.29
C PHE A 161 -3.75 -14.02 -15.83
N ASP A 162 -3.21 -15.20 -15.56
CA ASP A 162 -1.77 -15.37 -15.31
C ASP A 162 -1.04 -15.78 -16.60
N LEU A 163 -0.02 -15.00 -16.97
CA LEU A 163 0.66 -15.10 -18.26
C LEU A 163 1.50 -16.38 -18.42
N PRO A 164 1.66 -16.94 -19.65
CA PRO A 164 2.29 -18.25 -19.87
C PRO A 164 3.77 -18.39 -19.49
N HIS A 165 4.45 -17.31 -19.09
CA HIS A 165 5.90 -17.24 -18.92
C HIS A 165 6.37 -16.87 -17.50
N GLY A 166 5.44 -16.70 -16.54
CA GLY A 166 5.74 -16.54 -15.11
C GLY A 166 5.80 -17.88 -14.36
N ARG A 167 6.41 -17.91 -13.16
CA ARG A 167 6.50 -19.13 -12.36
C ARG A 167 5.13 -19.44 -11.72
N LYS A 168 4.56 -20.59 -12.05
CA LYS A 168 3.16 -20.96 -11.78
C LYS A 168 2.88 -21.31 -10.31
N THR A 169 2.54 -20.32 -9.48
CA THR A 169 2.21 -20.51 -8.04
C THR A 169 0.76 -20.91 -7.77
N ASP A 170 -0.20 -20.27 -8.44
CA ASP A 170 -1.65 -20.46 -8.22
C ASP A 170 -2.16 -21.78 -8.86
N ASN A 171 -1.25 -22.67 -9.24
CA ASN A 171 -1.48 -23.70 -10.24
C ASN A 171 -1.98 -25.03 -9.62
N GLY A 172 -3.04 -24.95 -8.82
CA GLY A 172 -3.63 -26.09 -8.11
C GLY A 172 -2.92 -26.47 -6.81
N THR A 173 -2.09 -25.59 -6.26
CA THR A 173 -1.52 -25.70 -4.92
C THR A 173 -2.64 -25.94 -3.91
N THR A 174 -2.53 -27.00 -3.10
CA THR A 174 -3.61 -27.44 -2.23
C THR A 174 -3.11 -27.52 -0.78
N PHE A 175 -3.66 -26.67 0.07
CA PHE A 175 -3.42 -26.68 1.52
C PHE A 175 -4.64 -27.20 2.27
N GLU A 176 -4.47 -27.53 3.56
CA GLU A 176 -5.58 -27.89 4.44
C GLU A 176 -6.00 -26.65 5.25
N TYR A 177 -7.28 -26.33 5.28
CA TYR A 177 -7.83 -25.26 6.11
C TYR A 177 -7.74 -25.68 7.58
N ARG A 178 -6.67 -25.27 8.25
CA ARG A 178 -6.41 -25.53 9.68
C ARG A 178 -6.76 -24.31 10.50
N ASN A 179 -7.97 -24.26 11.04
CA ASN A 179 -8.41 -23.22 11.96
C ASN A 179 -8.89 -23.86 13.28
N PRO A 180 -8.02 -23.94 14.31
CA PRO A 180 -8.39 -24.55 15.58
C PRO A 180 -9.38 -23.69 16.40
N LEU A 181 -9.67 -22.47 15.96
CA LEU A 181 -10.54 -21.49 16.63
C LEU A 181 -11.97 -21.50 16.05
N GLY A 182 -12.29 -22.50 15.22
CA GLY A 182 -13.65 -22.75 14.73
C GLY A 182 -14.15 -21.76 13.66
N GLY A 183 -13.24 -21.10 12.93
CA GLY A 183 -13.61 -20.31 11.76
C GLY A 183 -14.18 -21.15 10.61
N THR A 184 -14.86 -20.47 9.68
CA THR A 184 -15.49 -21.05 8.49
C THR A 184 -15.14 -20.23 7.25
N TRP A 185 -14.97 -20.92 6.12
CA TRP A 185 -14.55 -20.30 4.86
C TRP A 185 -15.65 -20.36 3.81
N VAL A 186 -15.71 -19.36 2.92
CA VAL A 186 -16.72 -19.25 1.83
C VAL A 186 -16.09 -18.66 0.56
N ALA A 187 -15.95 -19.47 -0.50
CA ALA A 187 -15.40 -19.04 -1.79
C ALA A 187 -16.44 -18.40 -2.74
N VAL A 188 -17.73 -18.47 -2.42
CA VAL A 188 -18.81 -17.92 -3.27
C VAL A 188 -18.63 -16.39 -3.45
N PRO A 189 -18.59 -15.86 -4.69
CA PRO A 189 -18.41 -14.43 -4.95
C PRO A 189 -19.39 -13.54 -4.19
N PHE A 190 -18.85 -12.50 -3.54
CA PHE A 190 -19.58 -11.53 -2.71
C PHE A 190 -20.47 -12.14 -1.60
N ASN A 191 -20.17 -13.36 -1.15
CA ASN A 191 -20.80 -13.94 0.02
C ASN A 191 -20.01 -13.60 1.29
N ASP A 192 -20.57 -12.71 2.09
CA ASP A 192 -19.95 -12.14 3.29
C ASP A 192 -20.27 -12.93 4.59
N THR A 193 -20.59 -14.23 4.50
CA THR A 193 -20.98 -15.07 5.68
C THR A 193 -19.83 -15.87 6.33
N ALA A 194 -18.62 -15.83 5.77
CA ALA A 194 -17.43 -16.45 6.35
C ALA A 194 -17.07 -15.86 7.73
N LYS A 195 -16.37 -16.65 8.57
CA LYS A 195 -15.93 -16.26 9.92
C LYS A 195 -14.45 -16.58 10.14
N PRO A 196 -13.65 -15.64 10.69
CA PRO A 196 -12.25 -15.92 10.97
C PRO A 196 -12.08 -16.78 12.25
N GLN A 197 -13.00 -16.67 13.21
CA GLN A 197 -13.13 -17.53 14.40
C GLN A 197 -14.62 -17.73 14.73
N ALA A 198 -14.98 -18.76 15.49
CA ALA A 198 -16.38 -19.10 15.78
C ALA A 198 -17.19 -17.97 16.45
N ASP A 199 -16.52 -17.20 17.31
CA ASP A 199 -17.02 -16.07 18.12
C ASP A 199 -16.91 -14.70 17.43
N SER A 200 -16.16 -14.61 16.32
CA SER A 200 -16.07 -13.41 15.50
C SER A 200 -17.32 -13.22 14.62
N PRO A 201 -17.77 -11.98 14.39
CA PRO A 201 -18.93 -11.69 13.56
C PRO A 201 -18.57 -11.86 12.06
N PRO A 202 -19.42 -12.52 11.25
CA PRO A 202 -19.23 -12.57 9.80
C PRO A 202 -19.28 -11.17 9.19
N LEU A 203 -18.81 -11.02 7.96
CA LEU A 203 -18.63 -9.71 7.31
C LEU A 203 -19.96 -8.99 7.03
N ASN A 204 -21.05 -9.73 6.82
CA ASN A 204 -22.41 -9.18 6.70
C ASN A 204 -23.03 -8.70 8.04
N GLN A 205 -22.26 -8.67 9.13
CA GLN A 205 -22.66 -8.07 10.41
C GLN A 205 -21.75 -6.87 10.74
N PRO A 206 -22.31 -5.80 11.37
CA PRO A 206 -21.51 -4.64 11.76
C PRO A 206 -20.45 -5.02 12.79
N TRP A 207 -19.29 -4.35 12.75
CA TRP A 207 -18.29 -4.46 13.80
C TRP A 207 -18.72 -3.64 15.01
N ASP A 208 -18.73 -4.26 16.20
CA ASP A 208 -18.94 -3.54 17.45
C ASP A 208 -17.61 -2.94 17.92
N TYR A 209 -17.33 -1.73 17.43
CA TYR A 209 -16.12 -0.98 17.77
C TYR A 209 -15.97 -0.70 19.28
N SER A 210 -17.05 -0.74 20.08
CA SER A 210 -16.95 -0.49 21.53
C SER A 210 -16.60 -1.76 22.32
N ASN A 211 -17.10 -2.93 21.90
CA ASN A 211 -16.97 -4.17 22.66
C ASN A 211 -16.06 -5.23 22.01
N ARG A 212 -15.54 -5.02 20.79
CA ARG A 212 -14.68 -5.99 20.08
C ARG A 212 -13.35 -5.40 19.63
N ARG A 213 -12.27 -5.93 20.21
CA ARG A 213 -10.88 -5.62 19.87
C ARG A 213 -10.53 -6.02 18.43
N ILE A 214 -10.00 -5.07 17.66
CA ILE A 214 -9.33 -5.35 16.39
C ILE A 214 -7.95 -5.94 16.69
N LEU A 215 -7.71 -7.15 16.21
CA LEU A 215 -6.44 -7.85 16.29
C LEU A 215 -6.05 -8.25 14.87
N GLY A 216 -5.09 -7.54 14.28
CA GLY A 216 -4.71 -7.71 12.89
C GLY A 216 -3.21 -7.69 12.65
N VAL A 217 -2.86 -7.82 11.37
CA VAL A 217 -1.51 -7.67 10.83
C VAL A 217 -1.55 -6.76 9.61
N ASN A 218 -0.43 -6.13 9.32
CA ASN A 218 -0.20 -5.44 8.07
C ASN A 218 0.27 -6.41 6.99
N LEU A 219 -0.03 -6.07 5.75
CA LEU A 219 0.52 -6.70 4.54
C LEU A 219 1.57 -5.77 3.92
N GLY A 220 2.44 -5.20 4.77
CA GLY A 220 3.55 -4.31 4.39
C GLY A 220 4.60 -5.03 3.56
N GLY A 221 5.34 -4.28 2.74
CA GLY A 221 6.27 -4.84 1.74
C GLY A 221 5.62 -5.68 0.63
N TRP A 222 4.30 -5.56 0.37
CA TRP A 222 3.62 -6.30 -0.71
C TRP A 222 3.20 -5.43 -1.90
N LEU A 223 2.24 -4.51 -1.73
CA LEU A 223 1.78 -3.61 -2.81
C LEU A 223 2.44 -2.22 -2.75
N VAL A 224 3.32 -2.04 -1.76
CA VAL A 224 4.34 -0.99 -1.63
C VAL A 224 5.58 -1.68 -1.05
N LEU A 225 6.76 -1.41 -1.61
CA LEU A 225 7.99 -2.14 -1.28
C LEU A 225 8.88 -1.43 -0.26
N GLU A 226 9.42 -2.22 0.65
CA GLU A 226 10.39 -1.79 1.66
C GLU A 226 11.62 -2.71 1.67
N PRO A 227 12.85 -2.15 1.66
CA PRO A 227 14.08 -2.94 1.64
C PRO A 227 14.27 -3.85 2.85
N PHE A 228 13.76 -3.50 4.03
CA PHE A 228 13.89 -4.33 5.23
C PHE A 228 12.85 -5.47 5.29
N ILE A 229 11.73 -5.33 4.60
CA ILE A 229 10.70 -6.38 4.47
C ILE A 229 10.99 -7.30 3.29
N THR A 230 11.53 -6.77 2.19
CA THR A 230 11.78 -7.49 0.94
C THR A 230 13.23 -7.42 0.43
N PRO A 231 14.26 -7.64 1.29
CA PRO A 231 15.66 -7.42 0.92
C PRO A 231 16.10 -8.12 -0.38
N TYR A 232 15.53 -9.29 -0.71
CA TYR A 232 15.82 -10.02 -1.95
C TYR A 232 15.62 -9.22 -3.26
N LEU A 233 14.79 -8.18 -3.27
CA LEU A 233 14.59 -7.30 -4.42
C LEU A 233 15.69 -6.23 -4.55
N PHE A 234 16.31 -5.84 -3.44
CA PHE A 234 17.25 -4.72 -3.32
C PHE A 234 18.73 -5.20 -3.26
N GLU A 235 18.98 -6.36 -2.64
CA GLU A 235 20.29 -7.02 -2.52
C GLU A 235 21.06 -7.26 -3.83
N PRO A 236 20.40 -7.51 -5.00
CA PRO A 236 21.08 -7.59 -6.29
C PRO A 236 21.70 -6.25 -6.76
N PHE A 237 21.21 -5.11 -6.26
CA PHE A 237 21.64 -3.77 -6.66
C PHE A 237 22.62 -3.14 -5.66
N SER A 238 22.57 -3.52 -4.38
CA SER A 238 23.44 -3.00 -3.33
C SER A 238 24.82 -3.70 -3.27
N SER A 239 25.34 -4.17 -4.40
CA SER A 239 26.73 -4.66 -4.50
C SER A 239 27.77 -3.55 -4.23
N HIS A 240 27.36 -2.28 -4.35
CA HIS A 240 28.18 -1.12 -4.02
C HIS A 240 28.36 -0.87 -2.51
N ASP A 241 27.62 -1.56 -1.63
CA ASP A 241 27.82 -1.54 -0.17
C ASP A 241 29.30 -1.84 0.20
N ALA A 242 29.95 -2.72 -0.57
CA ALA A 242 31.32 -3.18 -0.33
C ALA A 242 32.41 -2.17 -0.71
N ASP A 243 32.09 -1.20 -1.58
CA ASP A 243 33.04 -0.21 -2.12
C ASP A 243 33.09 1.09 -1.29
N GLY A 244 32.27 1.21 -0.24
CA GLY A 244 32.08 2.46 0.50
C GLY A 244 31.34 3.56 -0.30
N LYS A 245 30.64 3.18 -1.37
CA LYS A 245 29.77 4.08 -2.15
C LYS A 245 28.34 4.02 -1.61
N PRO A 246 27.57 5.12 -1.61
CA PRO A 246 26.15 5.07 -1.27
C PRO A 246 25.39 4.13 -2.22
N SER A 247 24.45 3.33 -1.69
CA SER A 247 23.53 2.57 -2.55
C SER A 247 22.70 3.54 -3.40
N THR A 248 22.53 3.19 -4.67
CA THR A 248 21.66 3.91 -5.62
C THR A 248 20.22 3.41 -5.61
N VAL A 249 19.96 2.26 -4.97
CA VAL A 249 18.64 1.61 -4.89
C VAL A 249 18.26 1.46 -3.42
N VAL A 250 17.27 2.25 -2.99
CA VAL A 250 16.95 2.56 -1.58
C VAL A 250 15.44 2.68 -1.30
N ASP A 251 14.60 2.57 -2.32
CA ASP A 251 13.14 2.71 -2.30
C ASP A 251 12.52 2.11 -3.59
N GLU A 252 11.19 2.05 -3.69
CA GLU A 252 10.52 1.50 -4.87
C GLU A 252 10.74 2.36 -6.14
N TRP A 253 10.89 3.68 -6.01
CA TRP A 253 11.22 4.57 -7.13
C TRP A 253 12.56 4.22 -7.79
N THR A 254 13.62 4.10 -6.99
CA THR A 254 14.98 3.80 -7.44
C THR A 254 15.13 2.35 -7.88
N LEU A 255 14.47 1.41 -7.20
CA LEU A 255 14.37 0.03 -7.65
C LEU A 255 13.69 -0.06 -9.02
N SER A 256 12.57 0.64 -9.22
CA SER A 256 11.84 0.59 -10.50
C SER A 256 12.64 1.21 -11.64
N THR A 257 13.32 2.33 -11.35
CA THR A 257 14.29 2.95 -12.27
C THR A 257 15.42 1.99 -12.66
N ALA A 258 15.95 1.21 -11.70
CA ALA A 258 17.04 0.27 -11.93
C ALA A 258 16.60 -1.05 -12.61
N LEU A 259 15.32 -1.43 -12.49
CA LEU A 259 14.74 -2.60 -13.15
C LEU A 259 14.48 -2.37 -14.64
N GLY A 260 14.04 -1.16 -15.03
CA GLY A 260 13.72 -0.82 -16.42
C GLY A 260 12.77 -1.83 -17.06
N ASP A 261 13.14 -2.42 -18.19
CA ASP A 261 12.37 -3.45 -18.91
C ASP A 261 11.96 -4.66 -18.03
N LYS A 262 12.67 -4.92 -16.92
CA LYS A 262 12.36 -6.01 -15.98
C LYS A 262 11.30 -5.66 -14.94
N LEU A 263 10.89 -4.39 -14.84
CA LEU A 263 9.97 -3.87 -13.82
C LEU A 263 8.69 -4.71 -13.73
N ALA A 264 7.95 -4.81 -14.84
CA ALA A 264 6.66 -5.49 -14.89
C ALA A 264 6.76 -6.98 -14.50
N SER A 265 7.79 -7.69 -15.00
CA SER A 265 7.96 -9.12 -14.72
C SER A 265 8.43 -9.39 -13.29
N THR A 266 9.28 -8.51 -12.74
CA THR A 266 9.83 -8.65 -11.38
C THR A 266 8.78 -8.35 -10.32
N LEU A 267 8.04 -7.23 -10.48
CA LEU A 267 7.02 -6.84 -9.51
C LEU A 267 5.75 -7.70 -9.62
N GLU A 268 5.31 -8.13 -10.81
CA GLU A 268 4.17 -9.06 -10.88
C GLU A 268 4.52 -10.46 -10.29
N ASP A 269 5.78 -10.90 -10.38
CA ASP A 269 6.22 -12.13 -9.69
C ASP A 269 6.28 -11.94 -8.17
N HIS A 270 6.78 -10.80 -7.68
CA HIS A 270 6.67 -10.45 -6.26
C HIS A 270 5.20 -10.41 -5.80
N TYR A 271 4.33 -9.66 -6.49
CA TYR A 271 2.92 -9.51 -6.12
C TYR A 271 2.17 -10.86 -6.10
N ARG A 272 2.50 -11.81 -7.01
CA ARG A 272 1.87 -13.14 -7.03
C ARG A 272 2.42 -14.14 -6.00
N THR A 273 3.68 -13.97 -5.56
CA THR A 273 4.36 -14.96 -4.72
C THR A 273 4.54 -14.54 -3.26
N PHE A 274 4.53 -13.24 -2.95
CA PHE A 274 4.83 -12.76 -1.61
C PHE A 274 3.67 -12.99 -0.63
N ILE A 275 2.49 -12.37 -0.85
CA ILE A 275 1.28 -12.69 -0.08
C ILE A 275 0.33 -13.56 -0.93
N THR A 276 -0.18 -14.62 -0.32
CA THR A 276 -0.97 -15.67 -0.98
C THR A 276 -2.29 -15.95 -0.25
N GLU A 277 -3.17 -16.76 -0.85
CA GLU A 277 -4.41 -17.21 -0.19
C GLU A 277 -4.16 -17.93 1.15
N GLU A 278 -3.05 -18.69 1.25
CA GLU A 278 -2.73 -19.43 2.47
C GLU A 278 -2.35 -18.47 3.61
N ASP A 279 -1.72 -17.33 3.32
CA ASP A 279 -1.40 -16.31 4.33
C ASP A 279 -2.69 -15.78 5.00
N PHE A 280 -3.75 -15.49 4.23
CA PHE A 280 -5.03 -15.06 4.79
C PHE A 280 -5.72 -16.17 5.63
N MET A 281 -5.55 -17.44 5.25
CA MET A 281 -6.02 -18.57 6.06
C MET A 281 -5.26 -18.67 7.38
N GLN A 282 -3.92 -18.56 7.34
CA GLN A 282 -3.06 -18.59 8.53
C GLN A 282 -3.31 -17.40 9.46
N ILE A 283 -3.58 -16.20 8.93
CA ILE A 283 -3.96 -15.00 9.71
C ILE A 283 -5.25 -15.29 10.51
N ALA A 284 -6.30 -15.78 9.85
CA ALA A 284 -7.55 -16.16 10.54
C ALA A 284 -7.34 -17.27 11.59
N ALA A 285 -6.51 -18.27 11.26
CA ALA A 285 -6.17 -19.36 12.18
C ALA A 285 -5.39 -18.90 13.42
N ALA A 286 -4.62 -17.81 13.33
CA ALA A 286 -3.85 -17.21 14.42
C ALA A 286 -4.67 -16.36 15.40
N GLY A 287 -6.01 -16.36 15.29
CA GLY A 287 -6.91 -15.56 16.12
C GLY A 287 -7.01 -14.08 15.72
N LEU A 288 -6.43 -13.71 14.57
CA LEU A 288 -6.55 -12.37 14.00
C LEU A 288 -7.86 -12.23 13.22
N ASN A 289 -8.46 -11.06 13.26
CA ASN A 289 -9.80 -10.79 12.72
C ASN A 289 -9.81 -9.68 11.64
N TRP A 290 -8.69 -8.97 11.44
CA TRP A 290 -8.52 -7.94 10.41
C TRP A 290 -7.13 -7.99 9.75
N VAL A 291 -6.99 -7.34 8.60
CA VAL A 291 -5.70 -6.97 7.97
C VAL A 291 -5.67 -5.48 7.61
N ARG A 292 -4.50 -4.84 7.66
CA ARG A 292 -4.25 -3.50 7.10
C ARG A 292 -3.46 -3.68 5.81
N LEU A 293 -3.93 -3.04 4.73
CA LEU A 293 -3.47 -3.26 3.36
C LEU A 293 -2.91 -1.96 2.76
N PRO A 294 -1.59 -1.73 2.90
CA PRO A 294 -0.87 -0.67 2.19
C PRO A 294 -1.03 -0.74 0.67
N VAL A 295 -1.36 0.40 0.04
CA VAL A 295 -1.34 0.59 -1.42
C VAL A 295 -0.71 1.94 -1.78
N GLY A 296 0.04 1.99 -2.88
CA GLY A 296 0.54 3.23 -3.48
C GLY A 296 -0.41 3.79 -4.54
N TRP A 297 -0.32 5.10 -4.83
CA TRP A 297 -1.18 5.74 -5.84
C TRP A 297 -1.01 5.17 -7.25
N TRP A 298 0.16 4.61 -7.56
CA TRP A 298 0.47 3.95 -8.83
C TRP A 298 -0.41 2.72 -9.11
N MET A 299 -1.18 2.24 -8.13
CA MET A 299 -2.28 1.30 -8.35
C MET A 299 -3.40 1.87 -9.25
N ILE A 300 -3.47 3.19 -9.44
CA ILE A 300 -4.51 3.89 -10.22
C ILE A 300 -3.96 4.44 -11.54
N GLU A 301 -2.93 5.29 -11.48
CA GLU A 301 -2.24 5.86 -12.66
C GLU A 301 -0.83 6.35 -12.26
N THR A 302 0.07 6.49 -13.23
CA THR A 302 1.36 7.20 -13.12
C THR A 302 1.42 8.34 -14.13
N TRP A 303 2.26 9.34 -13.89
CA TRP A 303 2.47 10.47 -14.82
C TRP A 303 3.92 10.48 -15.35
N ASP A 304 4.17 11.19 -16.45
CA ASP A 304 5.49 11.30 -17.09
C ASP A 304 6.63 11.56 -16.09
N GLY A 305 7.61 10.67 -16.07
CA GLY A 305 8.78 10.73 -15.18
C GLY A 305 8.65 9.91 -13.88
N GLU A 306 7.48 9.33 -13.59
CA GLU A 306 7.29 8.42 -12.45
C GLU A 306 7.59 6.97 -12.86
N PRO A 307 8.55 6.28 -12.23
CA PRO A 307 9.03 4.98 -12.71
C PRO A 307 8.22 3.77 -12.23
N PHE A 308 7.13 3.97 -11.47
CA PHE A 308 6.38 2.88 -10.83
C PHE A 308 5.63 1.99 -11.84
N LEU A 309 5.33 0.75 -11.44
CA LEU A 309 4.52 -0.14 -12.24
C LEU A 309 3.02 0.21 -12.13
N GLU A 310 2.53 0.98 -13.10
CA GLU A 310 1.14 1.43 -13.16
C GLU A 310 0.12 0.28 -13.17
N GLY A 311 -0.91 0.38 -12.33
CA GLY A 311 -2.15 -0.40 -12.37
C GLY A 311 -2.04 -1.89 -11.98
N VAL A 312 -0.88 -2.53 -12.12
CA VAL A 312 -0.73 -3.98 -11.94
C VAL A 312 -1.05 -4.43 -10.51
N SER A 313 -0.74 -3.63 -9.49
CA SER A 313 -1.06 -3.94 -8.09
C SER A 313 -2.57 -4.03 -7.81
N PHE A 314 -3.43 -3.43 -8.65
CA PHE A 314 -4.90 -3.53 -8.50
C PHE A 314 -5.41 -4.97 -8.65
N LYS A 315 -4.79 -5.78 -9.54
CA LYS A 315 -5.05 -7.22 -9.68
C LYS A 315 -4.89 -7.97 -8.35
N TYR A 316 -3.94 -7.53 -7.52
CA TYR A 316 -3.58 -8.17 -6.25
C TYR A 316 -4.34 -7.59 -5.05
N PHE A 317 -4.68 -6.30 -5.08
CA PHE A 317 -5.69 -5.71 -4.21
C PHE A 317 -7.04 -6.45 -4.33
N LEU A 318 -7.50 -6.78 -5.55
CA LEU A 318 -8.71 -7.57 -5.75
C LEU A 318 -8.59 -8.99 -5.16
N LYS A 319 -7.44 -9.68 -5.34
CA LYS A 319 -7.17 -10.97 -4.67
C LYS A 319 -7.22 -10.83 -3.15
N ALA A 320 -6.62 -9.78 -2.58
CA ALA A 320 -6.66 -9.51 -1.14
C ALA A 320 -8.10 -9.36 -0.61
N LEU A 321 -8.97 -8.63 -1.31
CA LEU A 321 -10.39 -8.50 -0.93
C LEU A 321 -11.18 -9.81 -1.12
N GLN A 322 -10.80 -10.66 -2.08
CA GLN A 322 -11.38 -11.99 -2.26
C GLN A 322 -10.99 -12.93 -1.11
N TRP A 323 -9.70 -12.98 -0.75
CA TRP A 323 -9.17 -13.83 0.32
C TRP A 323 -9.61 -13.36 1.71
N ALA A 324 -9.63 -12.05 1.95
CA ALA A 324 -10.20 -11.47 3.17
C ALA A 324 -11.65 -11.92 3.36
N ARG A 325 -12.50 -11.76 2.32
CA ARG A 325 -13.88 -12.26 2.35
C ARG A 325 -13.95 -13.75 2.58
N LYS A 326 -13.14 -14.54 1.87
CA LYS A 326 -13.16 -16.01 1.94
C LYS A 326 -12.93 -16.54 3.35
N TYR A 327 -12.18 -15.83 4.17
CA TYR A 327 -11.85 -16.21 5.55
C TYR A 327 -12.48 -15.31 6.63
N GLY A 328 -13.41 -14.42 6.25
CA GLY A 328 -14.15 -13.56 7.17
C GLY A 328 -13.33 -12.41 7.80
N LEU A 329 -12.13 -12.14 7.26
CA LEU A 329 -11.26 -11.05 7.71
C LEU A 329 -11.74 -9.71 7.16
N ARG A 330 -11.74 -8.67 8.01
CA ARG A 330 -12.00 -7.29 7.60
C ARG A 330 -10.73 -6.58 7.17
N VAL A 331 -10.83 -5.60 6.29
CA VAL A 331 -9.71 -4.86 5.72
C VAL A 331 -9.78 -3.40 6.15
N ASN A 332 -8.68 -2.90 6.74
CA ASN A 332 -8.38 -1.47 6.68
C ASN A 332 -7.58 -1.23 5.40
N LEU A 333 -8.14 -0.50 4.42
CA LEU A 333 -7.36 -0.02 3.29
C LEU A 333 -6.44 1.10 3.79
N ASP A 334 -5.20 1.13 3.33
CA ASP A 334 -4.25 2.19 3.69
C ASP A 334 -3.60 2.80 2.44
N LEU A 335 -3.84 4.09 2.20
CA LEU A 335 -3.14 4.83 1.14
C LEU A 335 -1.76 5.22 1.67
N HIS A 336 -0.82 4.29 1.48
CA HIS A 336 0.47 4.27 2.16
C HIS A 336 1.47 5.28 1.58
N ALA A 337 1.28 5.64 0.31
CA ALA A 337 2.13 6.56 -0.43
C ALA A 337 1.29 7.48 -1.32
N VAL A 338 1.70 8.75 -1.47
CA VAL A 338 1.01 9.76 -2.31
C VAL A 338 1.98 10.63 -3.13
N PRO A 339 1.53 11.25 -4.24
CA PRO A 339 2.35 12.13 -5.07
C PRO A 339 3.06 13.23 -4.27
N GLY A 340 4.35 13.45 -4.58
CA GLY A 340 5.23 14.35 -3.86
C GLY A 340 5.83 13.81 -2.56
N SER A 341 5.36 12.67 -2.04
CA SER A 341 5.65 12.10 -0.71
C SER A 341 5.16 12.98 0.47
N GLN A 342 4.57 12.31 1.46
CA GLN A 342 4.05 12.90 2.70
C GLN A 342 5.00 12.83 3.91
N ASN A 343 6.14 12.14 3.79
CA ASN A 343 7.11 12.01 4.90
C ASN A 343 8.60 11.99 4.47
N GLY A 344 8.89 11.67 3.20
CA GLY A 344 10.24 11.55 2.66
C GLY A 344 10.94 10.25 3.05
N TYR A 345 10.22 9.26 3.58
CA TYR A 345 10.71 7.92 3.90
C TYR A 345 10.53 6.97 2.71
N ASN A 346 11.36 5.92 2.64
CA ASN A 346 11.35 4.93 1.56
C ASN A 346 9.98 4.27 1.32
N HIS A 347 9.22 3.98 2.39
CA HIS A 347 7.87 3.41 2.29
C HIS A 347 6.82 4.34 1.66
N SER A 348 7.10 5.63 1.48
CA SER A 348 6.26 6.52 0.66
C SER A 348 6.50 6.36 -0.86
N GLY A 349 7.10 5.24 -1.26
CA GLY A 349 7.57 4.96 -2.63
C GLY A 349 8.87 5.67 -3.00
N LYS A 350 9.14 6.85 -2.42
CA LYS A 350 10.32 7.68 -2.74
C LYS A 350 10.91 8.38 -1.50
N LEU A 351 12.18 8.10 -1.21
CA LEU A 351 13.00 8.73 -0.19
C LEU A 351 13.36 10.18 -0.56
N GLY A 352 13.48 11.04 0.46
CA GLY A 352 14.05 12.39 0.35
C GLY A 352 13.07 13.51 0.68
N SER A 353 12.81 14.38 -0.31
CA SER A 353 12.01 15.59 -0.12
C SER A 353 10.51 15.30 -0.02
N ILE A 354 9.86 15.88 1.00
CA ILE A 354 8.40 16.00 1.06
C ILE A 354 7.99 17.14 0.13
N ASN A 355 7.02 16.88 -0.74
CA ASN A 355 6.38 17.85 -1.63
C ASN A 355 4.83 17.71 -1.62
N PHE A 356 4.25 16.91 -0.73
CA PHE A 356 2.80 16.90 -0.46
C PHE A 356 2.45 18.01 0.54
N LEU A 357 1.53 18.92 0.17
CA LEU A 357 1.13 20.10 0.96
C LEU A 357 2.28 21.03 1.41
N ILE A 358 3.43 20.95 0.77
CA ILE A 358 4.62 21.75 1.06
C ILE A 358 5.46 21.98 -0.20
N GLY A 359 6.18 23.10 -0.26
CA GLY A 359 6.95 23.47 -1.45
C GLY A 359 6.08 23.94 -2.62
N LEU A 360 6.73 24.31 -3.72
CA LEU A 360 6.07 25.00 -4.83
C LEU A 360 4.98 24.14 -5.51
N MET A 361 5.11 22.81 -5.50
CA MET A 361 4.11 21.87 -6.04
C MET A 361 3.14 21.32 -4.98
N GLY A 362 3.19 21.83 -3.74
CA GLY A 362 2.48 21.27 -2.58
C GLY A 362 0.97 21.13 -2.75
N VAL A 363 0.31 22.13 -3.34
CA VAL A 363 -1.14 22.11 -3.61
C VAL A 363 -1.48 21.16 -4.76
N ALA A 364 -0.74 21.25 -5.87
CA ALA A 364 -0.95 20.41 -7.05
C ALA A 364 -0.85 18.90 -6.72
N ASN A 365 0.20 18.49 -6.00
CA ASN A 365 0.38 17.12 -5.52
C ASN A 365 -0.80 16.64 -4.65
N ALA A 366 -1.35 17.52 -3.82
CA ALA A 366 -2.49 17.20 -2.96
C ALA A 366 -3.85 17.24 -3.70
N GLN A 367 -4.01 18.07 -4.74
CA GLN A 367 -5.14 18.00 -5.68
C GLN A 367 -5.15 16.67 -6.46
N ARG A 368 -3.96 16.14 -6.81
CA ARG A 368 -3.80 14.81 -7.40
C ARG A 368 -4.05 13.69 -6.38
N THR A 369 -3.66 13.88 -5.12
CA THR A 369 -4.00 12.94 -4.03
C THR A 369 -5.51 12.84 -3.78
N LEU A 370 -6.22 13.99 -3.84
CA LEU A 370 -7.67 14.08 -3.75
C LEU A 370 -8.39 13.18 -4.76
N ASN A 371 -7.95 13.18 -6.02
CA ASN A 371 -8.46 12.31 -7.08
C ASN A 371 -8.38 10.82 -6.67
N TYR A 372 -7.26 10.39 -6.09
CA TYR A 372 -7.03 8.98 -5.76
C TYR A 372 -7.83 8.52 -4.55
N ILE A 373 -7.94 9.35 -3.51
CA ILE A 373 -8.83 9.07 -2.36
C ILE A 373 -10.29 8.99 -2.84
N ARG A 374 -10.70 9.83 -3.80
CA ARG A 374 -12.02 9.77 -4.43
C ARG A 374 -12.26 8.46 -5.17
N THR A 375 -11.35 8.03 -6.04
CA THR A 375 -11.47 6.76 -6.76
C THR A 375 -11.46 5.54 -5.84
N LEU A 376 -10.60 5.50 -4.82
CA LEU A 376 -10.61 4.41 -3.84
C LEU A 376 -11.93 4.38 -3.04
N THR A 377 -12.43 5.54 -2.60
CA THR A 377 -13.73 5.63 -1.92
C THR A 377 -14.89 5.19 -2.81
N GLN A 378 -14.93 5.66 -4.05
CA GLN A 378 -15.92 5.28 -5.06
C GLN A 378 -15.89 3.77 -5.34
N PHE A 379 -14.70 3.14 -5.32
CA PHE A 379 -14.54 1.71 -5.50
C PHE A 379 -15.01 0.90 -4.28
N ILE A 380 -14.46 1.16 -3.08
CA ILE A 380 -14.69 0.32 -1.89
C ILE A 380 -16.09 0.45 -1.30
N SER A 381 -16.81 1.53 -1.62
CA SER A 381 -18.15 1.79 -1.11
C SER A 381 -19.28 1.14 -1.93
N GLN A 382 -18.94 0.43 -3.02
CA GLN A 382 -19.91 -0.38 -3.76
C GLN A 382 -20.42 -1.55 -2.89
N PRO A 383 -21.67 -2.03 -3.10
CA PRO A 383 -22.24 -3.13 -2.33
C PRO A 383 -21.39 -4.41 -2.27
N GLN A 384 -20.59 -4.64 -3.31
CA GLN A 384 -19.64 -5.75 -3.41
C GLN A 384 -18.52 -5.69 -2.35
N TYR A 385 -18.07 -4.50 -1.93
CA TYR A 385 -16.82 -4.33 -1.19
C TYR A 385 -16.99 -3.72 0.21
N VAL A 386 -18.09 -2.99 0.45
CA VAL A 386 -18.30 -2.19 1.69
C VAL A 386 -18.25 -3.00 2.99
N ASN A 387 -18.65 -4.28 2.97
CA ASN A 387 -18.58 -5.17 4.14
C ASN A 387 -17.16 -5.71 4.39
N VAL A 388 -16.32 -5.76 3.37
CA VAL A 388 -14.92 -6.23 3.44
C VAL A 388 -13.98 -5.10 3.83
N VAL A 389 -14.23 -3.88 3.34
CA VAL A 389 -13.40 -2.68 3.59
C VAL A 389 -14.18 -1.63 4.42
N PRO A 390 -14.48 -1.91 5.71
CA PRO A 390 -15.21 -0.97 6.56
C PRO A 390 -14.34 0.18 7.11
N MET A 391 -13.02 0.19 6.89
CA MET A 391 -12.11 1.28 7.26
C MET A 391 -11.17 1.65 6.11
N PHE A 392 -10.81 2.93 6.03
CA PHE A 392 -9.84 3.47 5.08
C PHE A 392 -8.93 4.50 5.81
N SER A 393 -7.69 4.11 6.10
CA SER A 393 -6.57 5.03 6.39
C SER A 393 -6.25 5.81 5.12
N VAL A 394 -6.70 7.06 5.07
CA VAL A 394 -6.68 7.86 3.82
C VAL A 394 -5.32 8.43 3.47
N LEU A 395 -4.37 8.41 4.42
CA LEU A 395 -3.00 8.84 4.24
C LEU A 395 -2.13 8.31 5.40
N ASN A 396 -1.21 7.42 5.08
CA ASN A 396 -0.23 6.90 6.04
C ASN A 396 0.81 7.96 6.46
N GLU A 397 1.24 7.94 7.72
CA GLU A 397 2.46 8.61 8.22
C GLU A 397 2.75 10.04 7.70
N ALA A 398 1.74 10.90 7.52
CA ALA A 398 1.97 12.29 7.12
C ALA A 398 2.81 13.03 8.17
N LEU A 399 4.01 13.52 7.80
CA LEU A 399 4.97 14.05 8.76
C LEU A 399 4.62 15.51 9.15
N THR A 400 3.60 15.65 10.00
CA THR A 400 2.99 16.94 10.38
C THR A 400 3.99 17.94 10.98
N GLN A 401 5.08 17.46 11.60
CA GLN A 401 6.15 18.31 12.12
C GLN A 401 6.92 19.05 11.02
N LYS A 402 6.97 18.50 9.79
CA LYS A 402 7.60 19.12 8.62
C LYS A 402 6.61 19.81 7.68
N ILE A 403 5.41 19.24 7.48
CA ILE A 403 4.33 19.81 6.63
C ILE A 403 3.64 21.00 7.33
N GLY A 404 3.53 20.93 8.66
CA GLY A 404 2.73 21.82 9.49
C GLY A 404 1.39 21.15 9.86
N VAL A 405 1.14 21.00 11.16
CA VAL A 405 -0.09 20.34 11.65
C VAL A 405 -1.35 21.15 11.34
N GLN A 406 -1.22 22.47 11.16
CA GLN A 406 -2.31 23.30 10.68
C GLN A 406 -2.53 23.13 9.17
N GLN A 407 -1.49 22.99 8.34
CA GLN A 407 -1.66 22.68 6.91
C GLN A 407 -2.45 21.37 6.69
N MET A 408 -2.33 20.41 7.62
CA MET A 408 -3.13 19.16 7.63
C MET A 408 -4.54 19.31 8.25
N ARG A 409 -4.73 20.22 9.22
CA ARG A 409 -6.01 20.45 9.93
C ARG A 409 -6.84 21.57 9.26
N SER A 410 -6.27 22.78 9.11
CA SER A 410 -6.59 23.88 8.16
C SER A 410 -5.72 25.14 8.42
N LEU A 411 -5.84 26.19 7.58
CA LEU A 411 -6.30 27.56 7.95
C LEU A 411 -6.23 28.45 6.67
N SER A 412 -6.47 29.77 6.72
CA SER A 412 -7.75 30.52 6.80
C SER A 412 -7.48 31.99 6.37
N LEU A 413 -8.38 32.82 5.84
CA LEU A 413 -9.79 33.06 6.14
C LEU A 413 -10.64 33.42 4.90
N THR A 414 -11.96 33.43 5.10
CA THR A 414 -13.04 33.89 4.20
C THR A 414 -13.41 33.03 2.98
N ARG A 415 -14.47 32.21 3.19
CA ARG A 415 -15.42 31.63 2.22
C ARG A 415 -14.91 30.51 1.30
N ASN A 416 -15.71 29.45 1.24
CA ASN A 416 -15.65 28.24 0.39
C ASN A 416 -14.59 27.18 0.75
N PRO A 417 -14.87 25.87 0.49
CA PRO A 417 -14.27 24.74 1.21
C PRO A 417 -13.05 24.13 0.46
N PHE A 418 -12.88 22.80 0.52
CA PHE A 418 -11.83 21.94 -0.05
C PHE A 418 -10.60 21.67 0.88
N LEU A 419 -9.52 21.02 0.39
CA LEU A 419 -8.65 20.10 1.17
C LEU A 419 -8.01 20.57 2.50
N SER A 420 -8.64 20.13 3.59
CA SER A 420 -7.97 19.53 4.74
C SER A 420 -8.52 18.11 4.95
N TYR A 421 -8.21 17.41 6.06
CA TYR A 421 -8.94 16.15 6.36
C TYR A 421 -10.47 16.34 6.43
N LEU A 422 -10.98 17.55 6.70
CA LEU A 422 -12.41 17.87 6.60
C LEU A 422 -12.95 17.70 5.17
N GLU A 423 -12.17 18.01 4.14
CA GLU A 423 -12.61 17.81 2.75
C GLU A 423 -12.60 16.33 2.36
N VAL A 424 -11.56 15.59 2.76
CA VAL A 424 -11.56 14.13 2.54
C VAL A 424 -12.83 13.53 3.15
N TYR A 425 -13.16 13.94 4.38
CA TYR A 425 -14.42 13.60 5.01
C TYR A 425 -15.66 14.06 4.21
N GLN A 426 -15.73 15.33 3.75
CA GLN A 426 -16.88 15.87 3.01
C GLN A 426 -17.08 15.14 1.68
N MET A 427 -16.01 14.93 0.92
CA MET A 427 -16.00 14.16 -0.32
C MET A 427 -16.41 12.71 -0.07
N MET A 428 -15.82 12.05 0.95
CA MET A 428 -16.19 10.68 1.31
C MET A 428 -17.67 10.56 1.71
N ARG A 429 -18.21 11.45 2.54
CA ARG A 429 -19.64 11.41 2.93
C ARG A 429 -20.57 11.90 1.82
N GLY A 430 -20.11 12.74 0.90
CA GLY A 430 -20.82 13.10 -0.33
C GLY A 430 -20.92 11.96 -1.34
N ILE A 431 -19.93 11.05 -1.38
CA ILE A 431 -19.98 9.81 -2.15
C ILE A 431 -20.87 8.76 -1.44
N THR A 432 -20.68 8.60 -0.13
CA THR A 432 -21.13 7.40 0.59
C THR A 432 -22.41 7.57 1.40
N GLY A 433 -22.75 8.79 1.81
CA GLY A 433 -23.80 9.07 2.79
C GLY A 433 -23.33 8.97 4.24
N TYR A 434 -24.29 8.95 5.16
CA TYR A 434 -24.06 8.96 6.61
C TYR A 434 -24.68 7.72 7.26
N GLY A 435 -24.06 7.18 8.31
CA GLY A 435 -24.57 6.04 9.07
C GLY A 435 -23.93 4.69 8.73
N ALA A 436 -24.37 3.63 9.43
CA ALA A 436 -23.79 2.30 9.35
C ALA A 436 -23.94 1.66 7.96
N GLY A 437 -22.89 1.04 7.44
CA GLY A 437 -22.86 0.41 6.11
C GLY A 437 -22.81 1.39 4.93
N LYS A 438 -22.82 2.71 5.17
CA LYS A 438 -22.72 3.74 4.12
C LYS A 438 -21.25 4.04 3.77
N GLY A 439 -20.55 3.07 3.19
CA GLY A 439 -19.11 3.16 2.93
C GLY A 439 -18.24 3.01 4.20
N PRO A 440 -16.93 3.32 4.12
CA PRO A 440 -15.98 3.09 5.22
C PRO A 440 -15.99 4.20 6.29
N MET A 441 -15.51 3.83 7.49
CA MET A 441 -14.96 4.78 8.45
C MET A 441 -13.70 5.42 7.88
N MET A 442 -13.61 6.74 7.95
CA MET A 442 -12.43 7.48 7.54
C MET A 442 -11.42 7.46 8.69
N ILE A 443 -10.20 6.99 8.43
CA ILE A 443 -9.14 6.94 9.43
C ILE A 443 -8.04 7.95 9.08
N ILE A 444 -7.57 8.67 10.10
CA ILE A 444 -6.50 9.67 10.04
C ILE A 444 -5.30 9.15 10.83
N HIS A 445 -4.10 9.14 10.25
CA HIS A 445 -2.88 8.92 11.03
C HIS A 445 -2.54 10.16 11.89
N ASP A 446 -2.12 9.96 13.14
CA ASP A 446 -1.86 11.07 14.07
C ASP A 446 -0.73 12.03 13.64
N GLY A 447 0.12 11.57 12.72
CA GLY A 447 1.14 12.37 12.06
C GLY A 447 2.37 12.65 12.91
N PHE A 448 2.69 11.74 13.83
CA PHE A 448 3.80 11.82 14.79
C PHE A 448 3.63 12.95 15.81
N GLN A 449 2.39 13.12 16.29
CA GLN A 449 2.08 14.07 17.37
C GLN A 449 2.27 13.44 18.76
N GLY A 450 2.22 12.10 18.87
CA GLY A 450 2.64 11.35 20.06
C GLY A 450 1.53 11.02 21.07
N THR A 451 1.81 10.10 22.00
CA THR A 451 0.81 9.40 22.83
C THR A 451 0.20 10.21 23.99
N GLY A 452 0.23 11.55 23.91
CA GLY A 452 -0.36 12.47 24.89
C GLY A 452 -1.90 12.46 24.91
N ALA A 453 -2.50 13.28 25.78
CA ALA A 453 -3.96 13.41 25.87
C ALA A 453 -4.57 13.88 24.53
N GLY A 454 -5.61 13.19 24.05
CA GLY A 454 -6.18 13.38 22.71
C GLY A 454 -5.16 13.39 21.57
N HIS A 455 -4.07 12.63 21.71
CA HIS A 455 -2.88 12.59 20.85
C HIS A 455 -2.54 13.95 20.20
N THR A 456 -2.30 14.91 21.09
CA THR A 456 -1.66 16.20 20.80
C THR A 456 -2.36 16.99 19.67
N GLY A 457 -3.61 17.33 19.95
CA GLY A 457 -4.42 18.27 19.17
C GLY A 457 -5.32 17.64 18.11
N TRP A 458 -5.40 16.32 18.02
CA TRP A 458 -6.52 15.65 17.36
C TRP A 458 -7.73 15.52 18.29
N GLY A 459 -7.55 15.55 19.62
CA GLY A 459 -8.63 15.58 20.61
C GLY A 459 -9.72 16.59 20.26
N GLY A 460 -10.95 16.11 20.13
CA GLY A 460 -12.12 16.87 19.69
C GLY A 460 -12.15 17.28 18.20
N TYR A 461 -11.16 16.99 17.36
CA TYR A 461 -11.19 17.33 15.92
C TYR A 461 -12.35 16.64 15.20
N LEU A 462 -13.09 17.42 14.40
CA LEU A 462 -14.31 17.00 13.71
C LEU A 462 -15.35 16.33 14.62
N LYS A 463 -15.53 16.89 15.82
CA LYS A 463 -16.55 16.43 16.78
C LYS A 463 -17.95 16.49 16.15
N GLY A 464 -18.63 15.34 16.12
CA GLY A 464 -19.91 15.15 15.43
C GLY A 464 -19.80 14.54 14.02
N ALA A 465 -18.59 14.33 13.48
CA ALA A 465 -18.39 13.73 12.16
C ALA A 465 -18.66 12.23 12.12
N ASP A 466 -19.42 11.80 11.11
CA ASP A 466 -19.88 10.42 10.96
C ASP A 466 -18.73 9.46 10.62
N ARG A 467 -18.46 8.50 11.52
CA ARG A 467 -17.44 7.44 11.35
C ARG A 467 -16.06 8.01 11.01
N ILE A 468 -15.41 8.58 12.01
CA ILE A 468 -14.01 9.01 11.97
C ILE A 468 -13.21 8.27 13.05
N GLY A 469 -11.98 7.86 12.73
CA GLY A 469 -11.07 7.15 13.64
C GLY A 469 -9.62 7.63 13.53
N LEU A 470 -8.81 7.32 14.54
CA LEU A 470 -7.39 7.70 14.60
C LEU A 470 -6.48 6.47 14.55
N ASP A 471 -5.47 6.53 13.68
CA ASP A 471 -4.39 5.56 13.54
C ASP A 471 -3.12 6.15 14.21
N THR A 472 -2.54 5.43 15.16
CA THR A 472 -1.31 5.83 15.88
C THR A 472 -0.26 4.75 15.74
N HIS A 473 0.86 5.06 15.07
CA HIS A 473 1.97 4.14 14.96
C HIS A 473 2.85 4.21 16.21
N THR A 474 3.28 3.07 16.74
CA THR A 474 4.08 3.08 17.96
C THR A 474 5.16 1.99 18.01
N TYR A 475 6.39 2.45 18.24
CA TYR A 475 7.61 1.65 18.14
C TYR A 475 8.59 2.08 19.24
N PHE A 476 9.25 1.12 19.89
CA PHE A 476 10.41 1.42 20.74
C PHE A 476 11.73 1.47 19.94
N ALA A 477 11.72 1.01 18.69
CA ALA A 477 12.92 0.88 17.85
C ALA A 477 13.62 2.21 17.52
N PHE A 478 12.88 3.27 17.16
CA PHE A 478 13.45 4.42 16.45
C PHE A 478 13.80 5.66 17.32
N ASP A 479 13.41 5.65 18.59
CA ASP A 479 13.67 6.74 19.55
C ASP A 479 15.04 6.52 20.25
N LYS A 480 15.28 7.19 21.39
CA LYS A 480 16.43 6.97 22.25
C LYS A 480 16.55 5.50 22.68
N GLN A 481 17.65 4.89 22.25
CA GLN A 481 17.99 3.50 22.55
C GLN A 481 18.20 3.24 24.05
N SER A 482 17.86 2.03 24.50
CA SER A 482 17.91 1.61 25.90
C SER A 482 18.38 0.15 26.03
N ASN A 483 19.30 -0.14 26.95
CA ASN A 483 19.69 -1.52 27.32
C ASN A 483 18.76 -2.14 28.38
N ASP A 484 17.47 -1.79 28.30
CA ASP A 484 16.43 -2.25 29.23
C ASP A 484 16.39 -3.77 29.30
N SER A 485 16.14 -4.32 30.49
CA SER A 485 16.06 -5.76 30.67
C SER A 485 14.88 -6.35 29.88
N LEU A 486 15.00 -7.63 29.49
CA LEU A 486 13.92 -8.40 28.86
C LEU A 486 12.60 -8.25 29.67
N GLY A 487 12.68 -8.49 30.98
CA GLY A 487 11.54 -8.36 31.89
C GLY A 487 10.94 -6.95 31.97
N TYR A 488 11.73 -5.87 31.81
CA TYR A 488 11.17 -4.52 31.76
C TYR A 488 10.51 -4.23 30.41
N ASN A 489 11.18 -4.56 29.31
CA ASN A 489 10.64 -4.40 27.97
C ASN A 489 9.29 -5.10 27.81
N SER A 490 9.11 -6.28 28.40
CA SER A 490 7.89 -7.08 28.25
C SER A 490 6.61 -6.46 28.83
N PHE A 491 6.69 -5.45 29.72
CA PHE A 491 5.52 -4.67 30.17
C PHE A 491 5.58 -3.17 29.83
N LYS A 492 6.64 -2.71 29.13
CA LYS A 492 6.82 -1.33 28.66
C LYS A 492 5.59 -0.78 27.88
N PRO A 493 4.86 -1.55 27.04
CA PRO A 493 3.59 -1.08 26.45
C PRO A 493 2.53 -0.62 27.47
N CYS A 494 2.42 -1.30 28.61
CA CYS A 494 1.41 -1.05 29.63
C CYS A 494 1.62 0.28 30.36
N THR A 495 2.86 0.76 30.43
CA THR A 495 3.23 2.02 31.08
C THR A 495 3.36 3.18 30.09
N TYR A 496 3.84 2.93 28.86
CA TYR A 496 4.06 3.97 27.85
C TYR A 496 2.85 4.24 26.94
N TRP A 497 2.03 3.23 26.63
CA TRP A 497 0.99 3.34 25.59
C TRP A 497 -0.44 3.32 26.15
N ALA A 498 -0.76 2.40 27.07
CA ALA A 498 -2.14 2.15 27.52
C ALA A 498 -2.91 3.40 27.97
N LYS A 499 -2.24 4.32 28.70
CA LYS A 499 -2.83 5.60 29.12
C LYS A 499 -3.25 6.46 27.94
N GLY A 500 -2.41 6.52 26.90
CA GLY A 500 -2.64 7.32 25.70
C GLY A 500 -3.86 6.83 24.92
N PHE A 501 -3.91 5.53 24.62
CA PHE A 501 -5.02 4.91 23.89
C PHE A 501 -6.36 5.11 24.62
N ASN A 502 -6.41 4.92 25.94
CA ASN A 502 -7.61 5.20 26.73
C ASN A 502 -8.06 6.67 26.66
N GLN A 503 -7.11 7.61 26.70
CA GLN A 503 -7.42 9.03 26.68
C GLN A 503 -7.92 9.46 25.29
N THR A 504 -7.34 8.93 24.21
CA THR A 504 -7.80 9.20 22.83
C THR A 504 -9.19 8.61 22.56
N ASN A 505 -9.48 7.39 23.04
CA ASN A 505 -10.84 6.83 22.99
C ASN A 505 -11.88 7.67 23.74
N THR A 506 -11.45 8.49 24.70
CA THR A 506 -12.31 9.40 25.48
C THR A 506 -12.45 10.78 24.81
N ASP A 507 -11.36 11.38 24.35
CA ASP A 507 -11.29 12.78 23.88
C ASP A 507 -11.56 12.94 22.38
N PHE A 508 -11.34 11.90 21.58
CA PHE A 508 -11.54 11.90 20.13
C PHE A 508 -12.62 10.89 19.72
N GLY A 509 -12.44 9.64 20.11
CA GLY A 509 -13.24 8.51 19.64
C GLY A 509 -12.35 7.34 19.23
N PHE A 510 -12.91 6.43 18.43
CA PHE A 510 -12.29 5.16 18.10
C PHE A 510 -10.85 5.32 17.58
N ASN A 511 -9.90 4.70 18.27
CA ASN A 511 -8.51 4.60 17.81
C ASN A 511 -7.97 3.17 17.80
N PHE A 512 -6.89 2.99 17.07
CA PHE A 512 -6.11 1.76 17.02
C PHE A 512 -4.64 2.05 16.70
N ALA A 513 -3.77 1.09 17.01
CA ALA A 513 -2.40 1.11 16.54
C ALA A 513 -2.32 0.45 15.15
N GLY A 514 -2.27 1.23 14.07
CA GLY A 514 -2.15 0.67 12.72
C GLY A 514 -0.80 0.03 12.48
N GLU A 515 0.22 0.39 13.25
CA GLU A 515 1.52 -0.25 13.22
C GLU A 515 2.18 -0.31 14.60
N TYR A 516 2.72 -1.48 14.92
CA TYR A 516 3.62 -1.75 16.04
C TYR A 516 4.43 -3.02 15.75
N SER A 517 5.58 -3.21 16.40
CA SER A 517 6.39 -4.43 16.28
C SER A 517 6.94 -4.88 17.63
N LEU A 518 7.72 -5.98 17.66
CA LEU A 518 8.39 -6.45 18.89
C LEU A 518 9.81 -5.84 19.04
N ALA A 519 10.16 -4.87 18.22
CA ALA A 519 11.48 -4.26 18.19
C ALA A 519 11.68 -3.24 19.32
N VAL A 520 12.52 -3.62 20.29
CA VAL A 520 12.92 -2.80 21.45
C VAL A 520 14.14 -1.90 21.18
N ASN A 521 14.70 -2.02 19.98
CA ASN A 521 15.83 -1.28 19.43
C ASN A 521 15.75 -1.31 17.89
N ASP A 522 16.66 -0.63 17.20
CA ASP A 522 16.72 -0.58 15.73
C ASP A 522 17.71 -1.57 15.08
N CYS A 523 17.99 -2.71 15.72
CA CYS A 523 18.78 -3.78 15.11
C CYS A 523 17.99 -4.50 14.00
N GLY A 524 18.64 -4.75 12.86
CA GLY A 524 18.05 -5.43 11.71
C GLY A 524 18.61 -4.99 10.36
N LEU A 525 18.58 -5.90 9.39
CA LEU A 525 19.00 -5.65 8.00
C LEU A 525 18.16 -4.52 7.39
N TRP A 526 18.81 -3.38 7.17
CA TRP A 526 18.25 -2.17 6.54
C TRP A 526 17.00 -1.60 7.22
N LEU A 527 16.82 -1.83 8.52
CA LEU A 527 15.70 -1.29 9.27
C LEU A 527 15.68 0.25 9.30
N ASN A 528 16.86 0.89 9.19
CA ASN A 528 17.03 2.33 8.99
C ASN A 528 17.18 2.74 7.51
N ASN A 529 16.82 1.85 6.58
CA ASN A 529 17.05 1.87 5.13
C ASN A 529 18.42 1.34 4.65
N VAL A 530 18.53 1.08 3.35
CA VAL A 530 19.72 0.54 2.66
C VAL A 530 20.93 1.45 2.87
N GLY A 531 22.04 0.86 3.29
CA GLY A 531 23.30 1.58 3.56
C GLY A 531 23.30 2.40 4.86
N VAL A 532 22.25 2.31 5.69
CA VAL A 532 22.16 3.02 6.97
C VAL A 532 22.32 2.04 8.14
N GLY A 533 23.20 2.38 9.09
CA GLY A 533 23.47 1.58 10.29
C GLY A 533 22.42 1.72 11.41
N SER A 534 22.67 1.09 12.54
CA SER A 534 21.78 1.02 13.71
C SER A 534 22.22 1.98 14.82
N ARG A 535 21.28 2.62 15.51
CA ARG A 535 21.55 3.48 16.68
C ARG A 535 22.02 2.63 17.85
N TYR A 536 21.43 1.45 18.04
CA TYR A 536 21.69 0.59 19.20
C TYR A 536 23.16 0.16 19.33
N ASP A 537 23.80 -0.19 18.22
CA ASP A 537 25.20 -0.60 18.18
C ASP A 537 26.18 0.55 17.86
N GLY A 538 25.66 1.76 17.65
CA GLY A 538 26.47 2.95 17.34
C GLY A 538 27.00 2.99 15.92
N THR A 539 26.37 2.33 14.95
CA THR A 539 26.72 2.39 13.52
C THR A 539 25.88 3.37 12.70
N TYR A 540 24.79 3.92 13.27
CA TYR A 540 23.97 4.95 12.63
C TYR A 540 24.66 6.33 12.58
N PRO A 541 24.56 7.08 11.46
CA PRO A 541 23.94 6.69 10.20
C PRO A 541 24.85 5.80 9.34
N ASN A 542 26.18 5.87 9.52
CA ASN A 542 27.14 4.96 8.89
C ASN A 542 28.37 4.74 9.79
N THR A 543 29.04 3.60 9.60
CA THR A 543 30.20 3.16 10.40
C THR A 543 31.41 4.08 10.34
N SER A 544 31.58 4.84 9.24
CA SER A 544 32.70 5.78 9.05
C SER A 544 32.48 7.14 9.74
N GLY A 545 31.26 7.45 10.16
CA GLY A 545 30.90 8.70 10.83
C GLY A 545 29.60 8.61 11.62
N PRO A 546 29.54 7.80 12.70
CA PRO A 546 28.32 7.60 13.47
C PRO A 546 27.96 8.79 14.36
N ASP A 547 26.67 9.05 14.54
CA ASP A 547 26.13 10.11 15.39
C ASP A 547 26.15 9.72 16.88
N THR A 548 27.35 9.53 17.40
CA THR A 548 27.63 9.23 18.82
C THR A 548 27.19 10.34 19.79
N LYS A 549 26.78 11.51 19.28
CA LYS A 549 26.29 12.63 20.09
C LYS A 549 24.81 12.46 20.45
N ASN A 550 23.97 12.18 19.46
CA ASN A 550 22.54 11.99 19.68
C ASN A 550 22.19 10.51 19.94
N PHE A 551 22.97 9.59 19.36
CA PHE A 551 22.80 8.14 19.45
C PHE A 551 24.11 7.44 19.90
N PRO A 552 24.54 7.63 21.16
CA PRO A 552 25.67 6.88 21.71
C PRO A 552 25.37 5.38 21.74
N LYS A 553 26.37 4.54 21.43
CA LYS A 553 26.27 3.06 21.43
C LYS A 553 25.72 2.54 22.75
N VAL A 554 24.73 1.64 22.67
CA VAL A 554 24.04 1.03 23.82
C VAL A 554 24.38 -0.45 23.97
N GLY A 555 24.59 -1.19 22.88
CA GLY A 555 24.92 -2.61 22.93
C GLY A 555 25.53 -3.16 21.64
N SER A 556 25.23 -4.42 21.32
CA SER A 556 25.52 -5.04 20.03
C SER A 556 24.23 -5.61 19.42
N CYS A 557 24.15 -5.68 18.10
CA CYS A 557 22.96 -6.19 17.41
C CYS A 557 22.94 -7.72 17.24
N ASP A 558 24.08 -8.41 17.34
CA ASP A 558 24.20 -9.87 17.19
C ASP A 558 23.11 -10.69 17.93
N PRO A 559 22.77 -10.39 19.20
CA PRO A 559 21.74 -11.14 19.94
C PRO A 559 20.32 -10.97 19.40
N TRP A 560 20.05 -9.92 18.61
CA TRP A 560 18.71 -9.57 18.13
C TRP A 560 18.46 -10.00 16.67
N GLU A 561 19.51 -10.35 15.93
CA GLU A 561 19.41 -10.65 14.49
C GLU A 561 19.24 -12.15 14.21
N ASP A 562 19.95 -13.03 14.92
CA ASP A 562 19.80 -14.49 14.75
C ASP A 562 18.89 -15.12 15.81
N TYR A 563 17.60 -15.21 15.48
CA TYR A 563 16.57 -15.82 16.32
C TYR A 563 16.79 -17.32 16.66
N ARG A 564 17.71 -18.00 15.96
CA ARG A 564 18.08 -19.40 16.25
C ARG A 564 18.91 -19.49 17.54
N THR A 565 19.52 -18.38 17.97
CA THR A 565 20.28 -18.27 19.24
C THR A 565 19.38 -17.97 20.45
N TRP A 566 18.14 -17.54 20.24
CA TRP A 566 17.25 -17.07 21.31
C TRP A 566 16.83 -18.21 22.25
N ASN A 567 17.21 -18.07 23.52
CA ASN A 567 16.84 -18.99 24.59
C ASN A 567 15.35 -18.87 24.98
N ALA A 568 14.89 -19.76 25.86
CA ALA A 568 13.50 -19.80 26.30
C ALA A 568 13.04 -18.50 26.98
N ASP A 569 13.90 -17.85 27.77
CA ASP A 569 13.56 -16.62 28.50
C ASP A 569 13.39 -15.43 27.55
N MET A 570 14.25 -15.32 26.53
CA MET A 570 14.13 -14.30 25.49
C MET A 570 12.86 -14.52 24.65
N LYS A 571 12.58 -15.75 24.23
CA LYS A 571 11.33 -16.07 23.50
C LYS A 571 10.08 -15.81 24.36
N LYS A 572 10.10 -16.15 25.66
CA LYS A 572 9.00 -15.82 26.59
C LYS A 572 8.84 -14.30 26.71
N SER A 573 9.92 -13.56 26.91
CA SER A 573 9.88 -12.10 27.05
C SER A 573 9.34 -11.39 25.81
N ILE A 574 9.61 -11.93 24.63
CA ILE A 574 9.10 -11.41 23.36
C ILE A 574 7.62 -11.77 23.17
N ALA A 575 7.18 -12.97 23.61
CA ALA A 575 5.76 -13.34 23.66
C ALA A 575 4.94 -12.53 24.68
N ASP A 576 5.54 -12.25 25.84
CA ASP A 576 5.00 -11.36 26.87
C ASP A 576 4.82 -9.94 26.28
N LEU A 577 5.86 -9.39 25.61
CA LEU A 577 5.82 -8.10 24.90
C LEU A 577 4.72 -8.06 23.82
N ALA A 578 4.57 -9.13 23.04
CA ALA A 578 3.51 -9.22 22.03
C ALA A 578 2.11 -9.15 22.67
N ALA A 579 1.91 -9.83 23.80
CA ALA A 579 0.64 -9.83 24.52
C ALA A 579 0.34 -8.49 25.21
N THR A 580 1.31 -7.87 25.89
CA THR A 580 1.13 -6.55 26.53
C THR A 580 0.93 -5.43 25.53
N SER A 581 1.56 -5.49 24.36
CA SER A 581 1.32 -4.54 23.26
C SER A 581 -0.14 -4.55 22.83
N GLN A 582 -0.69 -5.72 22.49
CA GLN A 582 -2.10 -5.87 22.12
C GLN A 582 -3.06 -5.48 23.26
N ASP A 583 -2.69 -5.72 24.52
CA ASP A 583 -3.53 -5.37 25.67
C ASP A 583 -3.55 -3.88 26.00
N ALA A 584 -2.41 -3.20 25.86
CA ALA A 584 -2.29 -1.75 26.06
C ALA A 584 -3.03 -0.95 24.97
N MET A 585 -2.85 -1.33 23.70
CA MET A 585 -3.38 -0.60 22.55
C MET A 585 -4.84 -0.96 22.26
N GLN A 586 -5.28 -2.17 22.68
CA GLN A 586 -6.65 -2.71 22.60
C GLN A 586 -7.15 -3.00 21.17
N ASN A 587 -6.89 -2.10 20.23
CA ASN A 587 -7.04 -2.31 18.80
C ASN A 587 -5.67 -2.16 18.15
N SER A 588 -5.20 -3.15 17.38
CA SER A 588 -3.82 -3.18 16.91
C SER A 588 -3.62 -4.00 15.64
N PHE A 589 -2.78 -3.50 14.73
CA PHE A 589 -2.28 -4.19 13.54
C PHE A 589 -0.75 -4.28 13.63
N PHE A 590 -0.21 -5.50 13.62
CA PHE A 590 1.23 -5.72 13.73
C PHE A 590 1.97 -5.43 12.41
N TRP A 591 3.13 -4.77 12.48
CA TRP A 591 4.04 -4.55 11.34
C TRP A 591 5.18 -5.57 11.39
N THR A 592 5.23 -6.57 10.50
CA THR A 592 4.30 -6.95 9.42
C THR A 592 3.94 -8.45 9.52
N TRP A 593 2.99 -8.93 8.70
CA TRP A 593 2.66 -10.36 8.67
C TRP A 593 3.89 -11.24 8.46
N LYS A 594 4.76 -10.88 7.50
CA LYS A 594 6.03 -11.58 7.26
C LYS A 594 7.05 -10.72 6.49
N ILE A 595 8.32 -10.96 6.77
CA ILE A 595 9.49 -10.53 5.99
C ILE A 595 9.76 -11.57 4.88
N SER A 596 10.56 -11.25 3.86
CA SER A 596 11.11 -12.22 2.91
C SER A 596 12.29 -12.99 3.51
N ARG A 597 12.99 -13.80 2.69
CA ARG A 597 14.38 -14.16 2.97
C ARG A 597 15.31 -13.08 2.40
N SER A 598 16.54 -13.04 2.91
CA SER A 598 17.69 -12.43 2.22
C SER A 598 18.28 -13.44 1.22
N VAL A 599 18.87 -12.95 0.11
CA VAL A 599 19.71 -13.76 -0.79
C VAL A 599 21.17 -13.86 -0.31
N ARG A 600 21.59 -12.96 0.59
CA ARG A 600 22.91 -12.96 1.24
C ARG A 600 22.96 -13.93 2.43
N THR A 601 21.86 -14.08 3.17
CA THR A 601 21.73 -15.00 4.32
C THR A 601 20.52 -15.96 4.20
N PRO A 602 20.47 -16.84 3.18
CA PRO A 602 19.28 -17.64 2.86
C PRO A 602 18.80 -18.63 3.94
N ASP A 603 19.67 -18.95 4.91
CA ASP A 603 19.41 -19.84 6.05
C ASP A 603 18.86 -19.12 7.31
N VAL A 604 18.76 -17.78 7.27
CA VAL A 604 18.20 -16.96 8.36
C VAL A 604 17.20 -15.97 7.78
N LYS A 605 15.99 -15.97 8.33
CA LYS A 605 15.01 -14.92 8.01
C LYS A 605 15.43 -13.63 8.74
N PRO A 606 15.73 -12.52 8.04
CA PRO A 606 16.13 -11.27 8.69
C PRO A 606 14.96 -10.66 9.46
N ASN A 607 15.28 -9.70 10.33
CA ASN A 607 14.32 -8.83 11.02
C ASN A 607 13.23 -9.59 11.84
N PRO A 608 13.60 -10.59 12.68
CA PRO A 608 12.65 -11.51 13.32
C PRO A 608 11.66 -10.86 14.31
N LEU A 609 11.96 -9.65 14.81
CA LEU A 609 11.07 -8.87 15.68
C LEU A 609 9.94 -8.15 14.91
N TRP A 610 9.98 -8.20 13.57
CA TRP A 610 9.05 -7.58 12.63
C TRP A 610 8.23 -8.61 11.83
N ASP A 611 8.29 -9.89 12.23
CA ASP A 611 7.76 -11.01 11.45
C ASP A 611 6.74 -11.84 12.23
N TYR A 612 5.45 -11.59 12.01
CA TYR A 612 4.39 -12.27 12.76
C TYR A 612 4.35 -13.78 12.48
N GLN A 613 4.48 -14.17 11.22
CA GLN A 613 4.43 -15.55 10.76
C GLN A 613 5.61 -16.37 11.32
N LEU A 614 6.83 -15.81 11.34
CA LEU A 614 7.99 -16.44 11.95
C LEU A 614 7.82 -16.57 13.47
N GLY A 615 7.28 -15.54 14.14
CA GLY A 615 7.03 -15.59 15.58
C GLY A 615 6.05 -16.69 15.98
N LEU A 616 5.01 -16.93 15.17
CA LEU A 616 4.10 -18.07 15.34
C LEU A 616 4.84 -19.41 15.15
N GLN A 617 5.65 -19.53 14.11
CA GLN A 617 6.41 -20.75 13.79
C GLN A 617 7.49 -21.08 14.82
N GLN A 618 8.06 -20.07 15.48
CA GLN A 618 9.23 -20.20 16.36
C GLN A 618 8.92 -20.03 17.86
N GLY A 619 7.66 -19.75 18.22
CA GLY A 619 7.15 -19.79 19.59
C GLY A 619 7.29 -18.51 20.41
N TRP A 620 7.61 -17.36 19.79
CA TRP A 620 7.58 -16.05 20.48
C TRP A 620 6.36 -15.19 20.12
N ILE A 621 5.46 -15.68 19.26
CA ILE A 621 4.09 -15.16 19.11
C ILE A 621 3.10 -16.29 19.36
N ARG A 622 2.04 -15.95 20.09
CA ARG A 622 1.04 -16.88 20.62
C ARG A 622 0.01 -17.29 19.55
N PRO A 623 -0.32 -18.60 19.36
CA PRO A 623 -1.19 -19.07 18.26
C PRO A 623 -2.65 -18.59 18.23
N ASP A 624 -3.12 -17.85 19.22
CA ASP A 624 -4.47 -17.27 19.27
C ASP A 624 -4.42 -15.87 19.88
N ALA A 625 -4.35 -14.85 19.03
CA ALA A 625 -4.20 -13.45 19.42
C ALA A 625 -5.21 -12.96 20.47
N ARG A 626 -6.42 -13.55 20.56
CA ARG A 626 -7.51 -13.09 21.44
C ARG A 626 -7.15 -13.13 22.93
N GLY A 627 -6.36 -14.11 23.36
CA GLY A 627 -5.88 -14.24 24.75
C GLY A 627 -4.80 -13.24 25.19
N SER A 628 -4.69 -12.07 24.55
CA SER A 628 -3.91 -10.93 25.02
C SER A 628 -4.66 -10.11 26.08
N VAL A 629 -5.99 -10.23 26.17
CA VAL A 629 -6.83 -9.51 27.15
C VAL A 629 -6.35 -9.76 28.59
N GLY A 630 -5.97 -8.69 29.28
CA GLY A 630 -5.50 -8.72 30.67
C GLY A 630 -4.00 -9.03 30.84
N ALA A 631 -3.26 -9.27 29.75
CA ALA A 631 -1.82 -9.53 29.79
C ALA A 631 -1.02 -8.43 30.52
N CYS A 632 -1.43 -7.16 30.41
CA CYS A 632 -0.75 -6.07 31.11
C CYS A 632 -0.83 -6.19 32.64
N GLY A 633 -1.98 -6.61 33.18
CA GLY A 633 -2.12 -6.85 34.62
C GLY A 633 -1.28 -8.03 35.10
N VAL A 634 -1.29 -9.13 34.34
CA VAL A 634 -0.57 -10.37 34.67
C VAL A 634 0.95 -10.17 34.62
N ILE A 635 1.46 -9.55 33.56
CA ILE A 635 2.91 -9.46 33.32
C ILE A 635 3.54 -8.35 34.16
N ALA A 636 2.87 -7.21 34.40
CA ALA A 636 3.34 -6.22 35.36
C ALA A 636 3.50 -6.83 36.77
N ALA A 637 2.51 -7.61 37.22
CA ALA A 637 2.58 -8.30 38.51
C ALA A 637 3.74 -9.30 38.61
N GLN A 638 4.07 -10.02 37.52
CA GLN A 638 5.26 -10.89 37.45
C GLN A 638 6.58 -10.11 37.62
N GLN A 639 6.61 -8.83 37.24
CA GLN A 639 7.77 -7.93 37.39
C GLN A 639 7.73 -7.11 38.70
N GLY A 640 6.80 -7.40 39.62
CA GLY A 640 6.61 -6.64 40.85
C GLY A 640 6.02 -5.23 40.65
N ALA A 641 5.57 -4.91 39.44
CA ALA A 641 4.97 -3.63 39.10
C ALA A 641 3.44 -3.67 39.19
N THR A 642 2.82 -2.54 39.53
CA THR A 642 1.36 -2.36 39.40
C THR A 642 1.06 -1.82 38.00
N ALA A 643 0.27 -2.53 37.20
CA ALA A 643 -0.19 -2.02 35.91
C ALA A 643 -1.03 -0.74 36.12
N PRO A 644 -0.64 0.42 35.56
CA PRO A 644 -1.20 1.71 35.95
C PRO A 644 -2.59 2.01 35.34
N VAL A 645 -3.05 1.22 34.38
CA VAL A 645 -4.21 1.51 33.53
C VAL A 645 -5.01 0.22 33.26
N GLN A 646 -6.33 0.28 33.47
CA GLN A 646 -7.28 -0.73 33.01
C GLN A 646 -7.71 -0.43 31.56
N PRO A 647 -8.14 -1.41 30.74
CA PRO A 647 -8.71 -1.14 29.42
C PRO A 647 -9.86 -0.12 29.45
N TRP A 648 -10.06 0.60 28.36
CA TRP A 648 -11.13 1.60 28.24
C TRP A 648 -12.50 0.92 28.26
N ALA A 649 -13.30 1.22 29.28
CA ALA A 649 -14.62 0.63 29.52
C ALA A 649 -15.79 1.55 29.08
N GLY A 650 -15.53 2.48 28.15
CA GLY A 650 -16.54 3.36 27.59
C GLY A 650 -17.35 2.69 26.48
N ARG A 651 -18.30 3.44 25.92
CA ARG A 651 -18.96 3.14 24.64
C ARG A 651 -18.82 4.34 23.73
N PHE A 652 -18.47 4.12 22.47
CA PHE A 652 -18.41 5.20 21.49
C PHE A 652 -19.81 5.76 21.20
N SER A 653 -19.88 7.06 21.01
CA SER A 653 -21.10 7.74 20.59
C SER A 653 -21.56 7.20 19.24
N ASP A 654 -22.88 7.14 19.03
CA ASP A 654 -23.46 6.61 17.81
C ASP A 654 -22.95 7.29 16.53
N TRP A 655 -22.60 8.59 16.57
CA TRP A 655 -21.98 9.30 15.43
C TRP A 655 -20.52 8.87 15.14
N GLN A 656 -19.74 8.49 16.17
CA GLN A 656 -18.35 8.02 16.00
C GLN A 656 -18.30 6.66 15.27
N THR A 657 -19.37 5.86 15.34
CA THR A 657 -19.47 4.52 14.73
C THR A 657 -20.50 4.41 13.60
N GLY A 658 -21.28 5.47 13.35
CA GLY A 658 -22.36 5.51 12.36
C GLY A 658 -23.67 4.84 12.81
N ALA A 659 -23.76 4.38 14.05
CA ALA A 659 -24.99 3.85 14.63
C ALA A 659 -26.10 4.91 14.75
N GLY A 660 -27.33 4.48 14.96
CA GLY A 660 -28.46 5.31 15.37
C GLY A 660 -29.15 6.18 14.30
N SER A 661 -28.48 6.59 13.21
CA SER A 661 -29.13 7.37 12.14
C SER A 661 -28.36 7.44 10.81
N ASP A 662 -29.10 7.37 9.70
CA ASP A 662 -28.61 7.67 8.34
C ASP A 662 -28.65 9.19 8.01
N ALA A 663 -29.12 10.04 8.93
CA ALA A 663 -29.22 11.47 8.70
C ALA A 663 -27.85 12.17 8.69
N PRO A 664 -27.66 13.26 7.92
CA PRO A 664 -26.46 14.09 7.96
C PRO A 664 -26.13 14.54 9.39
N ARG A 665 -24.89 14.32 9.81
CA ARG A 665 -24.44 14.64 11.17
C ARG A 665 -23.91 16.07 11.26
N THR A 666 -24.26 16.77 12.33
CA THR A 666 -23.79 18.13 12.61
C THR A 666 -22.40 18.07 13.24
N ILE A 667 -21.38 18.45 12.48
CA ILE A 667 -20.05 18.78 13.01
C ILE A 667 -20.13 20.11 13.77
N ASP A 668 -19.34 20.26 14.83
CA ASP A 668 -19.18 21.51 15.58
C ASP A 668 -18.98 22.73 14.64
N PRO A 669 -19.90 23.72 14.63
CA PRO A 669 -19.79 24.88 13.74
C PRO A 669 -18.53 25.72 13.95
N GLY A 670 -17.98 25.75 15.16
CA GLY A 670 -16.70 26.41 15.43
C GLY A 670 -15.55 25.71 14.72
N GLN A 671 -15.62 24.38 14.59
CA GLN A 671 -14.66 23.59 13.82
C GLN A 671 -14.86 23.73 12.32
N LEU A 672 -16.09 23.80 11.82
CA LEU A 672 -16.30 24.11 10.39
C LEU A 672 -15.81 25.52 10.02
N ALA A 673 -15.99 26.50 10.91
CA ALA A 673 -15.50 27.87 10.72
C ALA A 673 -13.96 27.99 10.79
N LEU A 674 -13.30 27.17 11.60
CA LEU A 674 -11.84 27.03 11.60
C LEU A 674 -11.37 26.29 10.34
N TYR A 675 -11.93 25.11 10.06
CA TYR A 675 -11.29 24.09 9.23
C TYR A 675 -11.67 24.04 7.74
N GLY A 676 -12.69 24.78 7.30
CA GLY A 676 -13.25 24.72 5.93
C GLY A 676 -12.70 25.73 4.93
N GLN A 677 -11.40 25.70 4.60
CA GLN A 677 -10.75 26.63 3.66
C GLN A 677 -9.68 25.94 2.79
N TRP A 678 -9.71 26.13 1.47
CA TRP A 678 -8.69 25.62 0.55
C TRP A 678 -8.54 26.40 -0.77
N PRO A 679 -7.33 26.44 -1.38
CA PRO A 679 -6.05 25.99 -0.81
C PRO A 679 -5.72 26.64 0.55
N PRO A 680 -4.92 25.99 1.41
CA PRO A 680 -4.65 26.53 2.75
C PRO A 680 -3.95 27.86 2.53
N THR A 681 -4.37 28.92 3.22
CA THR A 681 -3.99 30.29 2.79
C THR A 681 -2.48 30.52 2.79
N GLN A 682 -1.74 29.73 3.59
CA GLN A 682 -0.29 29.63 3.56
C GLN A 682 0.15 28.16 3.75
N ILE A 683 1.03 27.68 2.87
CA ILE A 683 1.79 26.43 3.07
C ILE A 683 3.29 26.74 3.19
N LEU A 684 4.05 25.86 3.83
CA LEU A 684 5.49 26.05 4.05
C LEU A 684 6.28 25.96 2.72
N VAL A 685 7.35 26.74 2.63
CA VAL A 685 8.23 26.81 1.44
C VAL A 685 9.11 25.56 1.33
N GLN A 686 9.53 24.99 2.45
CA GLN A 686 10.36 23.77 2.50
C GLN A 686 10.20 23.02 3.83
N PRO A 687 10.42 21.69 3.87
CA PRO A 687 10.29 20.88 5.08
C PRO A 687 11.10 21.42 6.27
N GLY A 688 10.42 21.71 7.38
CA GLY A 688 11.06 22.22 8.61
C GLY A 688 11.55 23.67 8.54
N GLY A 689 11.20 24.43 7.50
CA GLY A 689 11.50 25.85 7.41
C GLY A 689 10.38 26.75 7.96
N ASN A 690 10.75 27.88 8.58
CA ASN A 690 9.79 28.87 9.09
C ASN A 690 9.17 29.78 8.00
N GLY A 691 9.61 29.65 6.74
CA GLY A 691 9.08 30.43 5.63
C GLY A 691 7.83 29.78 5.04
N ALA A 692 6.77 30.56 4.85
CA ALA A 692 5.54 30.16 4.18
C ALA A 692 5.30 31.00 2.92
N TYR A 693 4.61 30.45 1.93
CA TYR A 693 4.18 31.21 0.77
C TYR A 693 3.06 32.19 1.17
N PRO A 694 3.15 33.48 0.78
CA PRO A 694 2.26 34.52 1.31
C PRO A 694 0.83 34.48 0.75
N ASP A 695 0.68 33.97 -0.48
CA ASP A 695 -0.60 33.73 -1.14
C ASP A 695 -0.49 32.46 -1.99
N VAL A 696 -1.21 31.43 -1.58
CA VAL A 696 -1.19 30.09 -2.18
C VAL A 696 -1.93 30.03 -3.54
N ASN A 697 -2.73 31.05 -3.87
CA ASN A 697 -3.32 31.18 -5.22
C ASN A 697 -2.26 31.45 -6.31
N ASN A 698 -1.06 31.88 -5.92
CA ASN A 698 0.07 32.04 -6.84
C ASN A 698 0.87 30.76 -7.08
N LEU A 699 0.63 29.69 -6.32
CA LEU A 699 1.35 28.42 -6.52
C LEU A 699 0.74 27.61 -7.68
N PRO A 700 1.52 26.73 -8.32
CA PRO A 700 1.02 25.67 -9.19
C PRO A 700 -0.21 24.94 -8.65
N GLN A 701 -1.24 24.89 -9.48
CA GLN A 701 -2.48 24.15 -9.25
C GLN A 701 -2.90 23.45 -10.54
N TYR A 702 -3.67 22.37 -10.39
CA TYR A 702 -4.30 21.60 -11.45
C TYR A 702 -5.74 22.06 -11.66
N THR A 703 -6.26 21.86 -12.86
CA THR A 703 -7.63 22.23 -13.25
C THR A 703 -8.57 21.02 -13.09
N PRO A 704 -9.75 21.16 -12.45
CA PRO A 704 -10.74 20.09 -12.31
C PRO A 704 -11.54 19.89 -13.61
N THR A 705 -10.85 19.53 -14.70
CA THR A 705 -11.42 19.39 -16.06
C THR A 705 -11.10 18.06 -16.73
N GLY A 706 -10.41 17.15 -16.05
CA GLY A 706 -10.19 15.79 -16.53
C GLY A 706 -11.37 14.85 -16.28
N THR A 707 -11.27 13.64 -16.85
CA THR A 707 -12.16 12.51 -16.58
C THR A 707 -11.63 11.70 -15.39
N PRO A 708 -12.47 11.25 -14.44
CA PRO A 708 -12.02 10.38 -13.35
C PRO A 708 -11.46 9.03 -13.83
N VAL A 709 -10.38 8.57 -13.19
CA VAL A 709 -9.86 7.21 -13.40
C VAL A 709 -10.69 6.23 -12.58
N ILE A 710 -11.37 5.31 -13.27
CA ILE A 710 -12.28 4.34 -12.65
C ILE A 710 -11.61 2.96 -12.62
N LEU A 711 -11.32 2.46 -11.41
CA LEU A 711 -10.83 1.10 -11.18
C LEU A 711 -11.93 0.08 -11.51
N LYS A 712 -11.78 -0.68 -12.59
CA LYS A 712 -12.80 -1.63 -13.07
C LYS A 712 -12.42 -3.07 -12.73
N PRO A 713 -13.19 -3.76 -11.87
CA PRO A 713 -12.92 -5.14 -11.49
C PRO A 713 -13.44 -6.12 -12.55
N ASP A 714 -12.70 -7.19 -12.83
CA ASP A 714 -13.16 -8.28 -13.70
C ASP A 714 -14.34 -9.05 -13.08
N PRO A 715 -15.25 -9.61 -13.90
CA PRO A 715 -16.33 -10.47 -13.41
C PRO A 715 -15.80 -11.69 -12.65
N PRO A 716 -16.46 -12.14 -11.56
CA PRO A 716 -16.05 -13.34 -10.85
C PRO A 716 -16.14 -14.57 -11.73
N SER A 717 -15.25 -15.55 -11.51
CA SER A 717 -15.24 -16.80 -12.25
C SER A 717 -16.60 -17.53 -12.12
N PRO A 718 -17.25 -17.93 -13.23
CA PRO A 718 -18.47 -18.76 -13.17
C PRO A 718 -18.27 -20.09 -12.44
N ARG A 719 -17.02 -20.56 -12.36
CA ARG A 719 -16.63 -21.76 -11.62
C ARG A 719 -16.76 -21.62 -10.10
N ASP A 720 -16.74 -20.41 -9.57
CA ASP A 720 -16.91 -20.13 -8.14
C ASP A 720 -18.38 -19.80 -7.79
N SER A 721 -19.28 -19.80 -8.78
CA SER A 721 -20.70 -19.42 -8.61
C SER A 721 -21.63 -20.64 -8.52
N PRO A 722 -22.57 -20.68 -7.56
CA PRO A 722 -23.72 -21.61 -7.59
C PRO A 722 -24.78 -21.22 -8.64
N ALA A 723 -24.76 -19.99 -9.14
CA ALA A 723 -25.80 -19.42 -9.99
C ALA A 723 -25.30 -19.20 -11.42
N THR A 724 -26.12 -19.57 -12.41
CA THR A 724 -25.81 -19.44 -13.84
C THR A 724 -25.92 -18.01 -14.39
N ALA A 725 -26.47 -17.08 -13.60
CA ALA A 725 -26.43 -15.66 -13.91
C ALA A 725 -25.06 -15.07 -13.56
N SER A 726 -24.52 -14.21 -14.42
CA SER A 726 -23.27 -13.49 -14.15
C SER A 726 -23.43 -12.52 -12.99
N VAL A 727 -22.66 -12.71 -11.92
CA VAL A 727 -22.64 -11.80 -10.78
C VAL A 727 -21.81 -10.56 -11.15
N GLY A 728 -22.42 -9.38 -11.11
CA GLY A 728 -21.73 -8.13 -11.47
C GLY A 728 -20.65 -7.76 -10.45
N PRO A 729 -19.39 -7.52 -10.88
CA PRO A 729 -18.28 -7.24 -9.96
C PRO A 729 -18.30 -5.81 -9.39
N GLY A 730 -19.13 -4.93 -9.96
CA GLY A 730 -19.17 -3.50 -9.68
C GLY A 730 -18.92 -2.68 -10.95
N SER A 731 -19.29 -1.41 -10.92
CA SER A 731 -18.96 -0.41 -11.94
C SER A 731 -17.54 0.16 -11.77
N GLY A 732 -16.99 0.04 -10.56
CA GLY A 732 -15.86 0.82 -10.07
C GLY A 732 -16.25 2.15 -9.43
N TRP A 733 -17.55 2.46 -9.36
CA TRP A 733 -18.06 3.80 -9.02
C TRP A 733 -19.40 3.71 -8.27
N ALA A 734 -19.41 4.04 -6.97
CA ALA A 734 -20.58 3.89 -6.10
C ALA A 734 -21.63 5.01 -6.25
N ASN A 735 -21.22 6.24 -6.57
CA ASN A 735 -22.11 7.39 -6.74
C ASN A 735 -22.16 7.86 -8.20
N ASP A 736 -23.11 7.29 -8.96
CA ASP A 736 -23.43 7.67 -10.34
C ASP A 736 -24.00 9.10 -10.50
N ALA A 737 -24.28 9.82 -9.41
CA ALA A 737 -24.64 11.24 -9.42
C ALA A 737 -23.43 12.18 -9.22
N ASP A 738 -22.23 11.65 -8.96
CA ASP A 738 -21.00 12.45 -8.83
C ASP A 738 -20.63 13.12 -10.17
N ARG A 739 -20.50 14.45 -10.16
CA ARG A 739 -20.16 15.28 -11.33
C ARG A 739 -18.93 16.18 -11.10
N ALA A 740 -18.20 16.01 -10.00
CA ALA A 740 -17.01 16.82 -9.75
C ALA A 740 -15.91 16.49 -10.78
N GLY A 741 -15.20 17.50 -11.28
CA GLY A 741 -14.11 17.29 -12.23
C GLY A 741 -12.92 16.52 -11.62
N TRP A 742 -12.03 15.99 -12.47
CA TRP A 742 -10.77 15.39 -12.07
C TRP A 742 -9.64 16.41 -12.22
N TYR A 743 -8.80 16.56 -11.20
CA TYR A 743 -7.66 17.49 -11.25
C TYR A 743 -6.59 16.99 -12.23
N VAL A 744 -6.28 17.78 -13.26
CA VAL A 744 -5.26 17.49 -14.28
C VAL A 744 -4.38 18.72 -14.56
N PRO A 745 -3.17 18.58 -15.12
CA PRO A 745 -2.36 19.70 -15.54
C PRO A 745 -3.11 20.65 -16.48
N ILE A 746 -2.95 21.96 -16.27
CA ILE A 746 -3.44 22.97 -17.21
C ILE A 746 -2.72 22.76 -18.55
N LYS A 747 -3.48 22.71 -19.66
CA LYS A 747 -2.89 22.50 -20.98
C LYS A 747 -1.91 23.62 -21.33
N ASP A 748 -0.76 23.23 -21.90
CA ASP A 748 0.32 24.13 -22.32
C ASP A 748 1.00 24.89 -21.15
N CYS A 749 0.79 24.44 -19.89
CA CYS A 749 1.44 24.94 -18.69
C CYS A 749 2.70 24.13 -18.34
N HIS A 750 3.81 24.81 -18.03
CA HIS A 750 5.09 24.18 -17.68
C HIS A 750 5.28 24.11 -16.16
N TYR A 751 4.80 23.04 -15.53
CA TYR A 751 4.95 22.78 -14.10
C TYR A 751 6.42 22.48 -13.70
N PRO A 752 6.87 22.90 -12.50
CA PRO A 752 8.07 22.35 -11.87
C PRO A 752 7.97 20.84 -11.61
N ASP A 753 9.11 20.20 -11.37
CA ASP A 753 9.17 18.79 -10.95
C ASP A 753 8.37 18.59 -9.63
N PRO A 754 7.28 17.79 -9.62
CA PRO A 754 6.48 17.55 -8.42
C PRO A 754 7.24 16.87 -7.27
N TRP A 755 8.43 16.31 -7.53
CA TRP A 755 9.27 15.60 -6.56
C TRP A 755 10.48 16.40 -6.06
N ALA A 756 10.78 17.55 -6.67
CA ALA A 756 11.95 18.39 -6.35
C ALA A 756 11.62 19.89 -6.19
N ALA A 757 10.36 20.24 -5.90
CA ALA A 757 9.86 21.62 -5.86
C ALA A 757 9.95 22.32 -4.48
N GLY A 758 10.42 21.63 -3.44
CA GLY A 758 10.69 22.24 -2.13
C GLY A 758 11.78 23.32 -2.20
N GLY A 759 11.59 24.43 -1.49
CA GLY A 759 12.56 25.53 -1.40
C GLY A 759 12.53 26.53 -2.55
N LEU A 760 11.79 26.26 -3.63
CA LEU A 760 11.69 27.16 -4.78
C LEU A 760 10.92 28.46 -4.46
N PRO A 761 11.28 29.61 -5.07
CA PRO A 761 10.62 30.88 -4.81
C PRO A 761 9.16 30.91 -5.26
N ALA A 762 8.36 31.75 -4.61
CA ALA A 762 6.97 31.99 -4.99
C ALA A 762 6.88 32.62 -6.40
N PRO A 763 5.92 32.20 -7.25
CA PRO A 763 5.54 32.96 -8.43
C PRO A 763 5.00 34.34 -8.01
N THR A 764 5.35 35.38 -8.75
CA THR A 764 4.94 36.77 -8.48
C THR A 764 3.54 37.11 -9.01
N ALA A 765 2.87 36.14 -9.64
CA ALA A 765 1.52 36.21 -10.18
C ALA A 765 0.94 34.78 -10.29
N PRO A 766 -0.39 34.62 -10.48
CA PRO A 766 -1.03 33.30 -10.53
C PRO A 766 -0.43 32.34 -11.57
N PHE A 767 -0.03 31.16 -11.11
CA PHE A 767 0.70 30.19 -11.92
C PHE A 767 -0.11 29.75 -13.15
N CYS A 768 0.47 29.89 -14.34
CA CYS A 768 -0.16 29.58 -15.62
C CYS A 768 -1.50 30.31 -15.93
N ALA A 769 -1.78 31.45 -15.30
CA ALA A 769 -2.92 32.29 -15.65
C ALA A 769 -2.70 33.04 -16.98
N GLY A 770 -2.75 32.36 -18.14
CA GLY A 770 -2.45 33.04 -19.40
C GLY A 770 -2.48 32.31 -20.74
N THR A 771 -3.32 31.29 -20.98
CA THR A 771 -3.62 30.81 -22.36
C THR A 771 -5.00 31.26 -22.84
N ALA A 772 -5.22 32.58 -22.89
CA ALA A 772 -6.22 33.13 -23.79
C ALA A 772 -5.84 32.75 -25.24
N PRO A 773 -6.76 32.16 -26.04
CA PRO A 773 -6.41 31.71 -27.38
C PRO A 773 -6.07 32.91 -28.26
N GLN A 774 -4.78 33.08 -28.60
CA GLN A 774 -4.41 34.11 -29.58
C GLN A 774 -5.09 33.77 -30.91
N PRO A 775 -5.82 34.72 -31.53
CA PRO A 775 -6.34 34.52 -32.88
C PRO A 775 -5.15 34.28 -33.81
N ALA A 776 -5.14 33.12 -34.47
CA ALA A 776 -4.01 32.69 -35.26
C ALA A 776 -3.65 33.74 -36.31
N LYS A 777 -2.42 34.28 -36.25
CA LYS A 777 -1.91 35.19 -37.27
C LYS A 777 -1.75 34.41 -38.57
N THR A 778 -2.75 34.52 -39.44
CA THR A 778 -2.76 33.92 -40.78
C THR A 778 -1.70 34.58 -41.65
N SER A 779 -0.49 34.04 -41.62
CA SER A 779 0.56 34.37 -42.59
C SER A 779 0.05 34.09 -44.00
N PRO A 780 0.06 35.06 -44.93
CA PRO A 780 -0.40 34.83 -46.29
C PRO A 780 0.52 33.82 -47.01
N PRO A 781 -0.03 32.93 -47.86
CA PRO A 781 0.76 31.89 -48.50
C PRO A 781 1.78 32.50 -49.47
N ARG A 782 3.07 32.20 -49.28
CA ARG A 782 4.09 32.54 -50.27
C ARG A 782 3.89 31.71 -51.55
N PRO A 783 4.04 32.30 -52.76
CA PRO A 783 3.89 31.54 -54.00
C PRO A 783 4.97 30.46 -54.16
N ARG A 784 4.58 29.28 -54.63
CA ARG A 784 5.53 28.32 -55.22
C ARG A 784 6.18 28.94 -56.46
N ARG A 785 7.50 28.80 -56.60
CA ARG A 785 8.16 28.76 -57.91
C ARG A 785 8.66 27.34 -58.18
N ARG A 786 8.90 27.06 -59.46
CA ARG A 786 9.25 25.74 -60.00
C ARG A 786 10.69 25.40 -59.68
#